data_AF-A0A1G5R4C8-F1
#
_entry.id   AF-A0A1G5R4C8-F1
#
_cell.length_a   1.000
_cell.length_b   1.000
_cell.length_c   1.000
_cell.angle_alpha   90.00
_cell.angle_beta   90.00
_cell.angle_gamma   90.00
#
_symmetry.space_group_name_H-M   'P 1'
#
loop_
_entity.id
_entity.type
_entity.pdbx_description
1 polymer ?
#
loop_
_entity_poly.entity_id
_entity_poly.type
_entity_poly.pdbx_seq_one_letter_code
_entity_poly.pdbx_strand_id
1 'polypeptide(L)'
;MSKLSPLDCLDCKDMLKNWLEFQLVDEQGKPLVNMPYRLKIRGNPRLGRKGVTDGNGLLREEDMPPHPVTLYIGAQPLADEMEQRSLREKRGEEFSVVKPKAEAEGHQYRYVTIGQISDGLPALNDWNDPKKIPPPYHFPDPEPKGYEVYPVNRRYVLEVCPFRAWVLQLHHQKEYSIVNAYNQCLMSVLAYAGGDVDVEGSVLHFFNRQMVDVSKLPYQMEKASATPVVYDVPFSERYTRVEFIDSQAGDNKQSDTKLFYVASKKDVIVSWRGTASLENYLTDATFQPLALSCDDDKALCSEFIHHGKVHKGFWEAFSLVGKLKVPSDETETKTVFRNIAGLVTNKRLFICGHSLGGALALLHSAQLKEHNPCLYSYGMPRTLTRSAVEELSSIIHYRHVNEDDVIPSVPFEQDMDNGFFNYWTLAGYDWEIMKLLSPSPIIQAIKQATASKEIYLHHGKVVHFFQANSCPEWLISARNISLITGIAEEILSNTTKLYLIPELNQETKKDFSLAGEQQNALFNQLSQQEKDKLFVENRSADLKGGFGFSNHSSYKYAGYIDQRLRELCEPDKITAYQDSQRQFKAKMDSYKMLIPDNVYYRNLYFLDMDKQLIKSLIVSQQEEQGTLALQHYCDKKELSV
;
A
#
# COMPACT_ATOMS: atom_id res chain seq x y z
N MET A 1 -18.63 55.66 -46.93
CA MET A 1 -18.39 54.21 -47.11
C MET A 1 -17.47 53.75 -46.00
N SER A 2 -17.94 52.88 -45.10
CA SER A 2 -17.13 52.32 -44.02
C SER A 2 -15.97 51.51 -44.62
N LYS A 3 -14.73 51.75 -44.15
CA LYS A 3 -13.57 50.96 -44.55
C LYS A 3 -13.80 49.52 -44.10
N LEU A 4 -13.91 48.61 -45.07
CA LEU A 4 -13.92 47.17 -44.84
C LEU A 4 -12.63 46.78 -44.09
N SER A 5 -12.79 46.06 -42.99
CA SER A 5 -11.70 45.46 -42.22
C SER A 5 -11.09 44.30 -43.02
N PRO A 6 -9.79 43.99 -42.86
CA PRO A 6 -9.19 42.76 -43.39
C PRO A 6 -9.87 41.46 -42.90
N LEU A 7 -10.73 41.55 -41.88
CA LEU A 7 -11.53 40.46 -41.33
C LEU A 7 -12.92 40.35 -41.97
N ASP A 8 -13.33 41.31 -42.80
CA ASP A 8 -14.64 41.35 -43.44
C ASP A 8 -14.58 40.51 -44.72
N CYS A 9 -15.20 39.34 -44.68
CA CYS A 9 -15.21 38.36 -45.76
C CYS A 9 -16.12 38.82 -46.91
N LEU A 10 -15.53 39.43 -47.93
CA LEU A 10 -16.24 39.98 -49.09
C LEU A 10 -16.87 38.89 -50.00
N ASP A 11 -16.42 37.63 -49.90
CA ASP A 11 -16.76 36.55 -50.84
C ASP A 11 -17.21 35.24 -50.16
N CYS A 12 -17.79 35.34 -48.96
CA CYS A 12 -18.13 34.16 -48.14
C CYS A 12 -19.13 33.20 -48.81
N LYS A 13 -20.00 33.66 -49.72
CA LYS A 13 -20.99 32.79 -50.37
C LYS A 13 -20.38 31.70 -51.28
N ASP A 14 -19.20 31.93 -51.85
CA ASP A 14 -18.55 30.94 -52.74
C ASP A 14 -17.52 30.04 -52.03
N MET A 15 -17.09 30.41 -50.83
CA MET A 15 -16.09 29.67 -50.01
C MET A 15 -16.69 28.77 -48.92
N LEU A 16 -17.92 29.03 -48.46
CA LEU A 16 -18.58 28.30 -47.37
C LEU A 16 -19.41 27.12 -47.92
N LYS A 17 -18.73 26.08 -48.41
CA LYS A 17 -19.39 24.91 -49.05
C LYS A 17 -19.29 23.63 -48.23
N ASN A 18 -18.60 23.67 -47.09
CA ASN A 18 -18.34 22.48 -46.30
C ASN A 18 -19.18 22.46 -45.02
N TRP A 19 -19.47 21.27 -44.53
CA TRP A 19 -19.97 21.04 -43.19
C TRP A 19 -18.92 20.32 -42.35
N LEU A 20 -19.02 20.54 -41.04
CA LEU A 20 -18.18 19.91 -40.04
C LEU A 20 -19.06 19.37 -38.91
N GLU A 21 -18.79 18.14 -38.50
CA GLU A 21 -19.58 17.49 -37.47
C GLU A 21 -18.65 16.79 -36.48
N PHE A 22 -18.89 16.99 -35.18
CA PHE A 22 -18.24 16.23 -34.12
C PHE A 22 -19.28 15.46 -33.33
N GLN A 23 -18.96 14.24 -32.95
CA GLN A 23 -19.71 13.46 -31.99
C GLN A 23 -18.81 13.18 -30.78
N LEU A 24 -19.24 13.59 -29.60
CA LEU A 24 -18.54 13.37 -28.34
C LEU A 24 -19.18 12.21 -27.59
N VAL A 25 -18.40 11.20 -27.26
CA VAL A 25 -18.84 10.02 -26.49
C VAL A 25 -17.80 9.65 -25.44
N ASP A 26 -18.22 8.99 -24.36
CA ASP A 26 -17.30 8.37 -23.41
C ASP A 26 -16.74 7.03 -23.92
N GLU A 27 -15.90 6.38 -23.12
CA GLU A 27 -15.30 5.07 -23.43
C GLU A 27 -16.32 3.92 -23.54
N GLN A 28 -17.57 4.10 -23.09
CA GLN A 28 -18.67 3.15 -23.26
C GLN A 28 -19.58 3.51 -24.45
N GLY A 29 -19.21 4.55 -25.22
CA GLY A 29 -19.99 5.04 -26.36
C GLY A 29 -21.24 5.82 -25.97
N LYS A 30 -21.39 6.22 -24.71
CA LYS A 30 -22.51 7.06 -24.27
C LYS A 30 -22.22 8.52 -24.63
N PRO A 31 -23.20 9.24 -25.20
CA PRO A 31 -23.00 10.61 -25.66
C PRO A 31 -22.71 11.60 -24.52
N LEU A 32 -21.89 12.61 -24.82
CA LEU A 32 -21.71 13.79 -23.96
C LEU A 32 -22.66 14.90 -24.39
N VAL A 33 -23.79 15.00 -23.69
CA VAL A 33 -24.93 15.88 -24.04
C VAL A 33 -24.77 17.25 -23.36
N ASN A 34 -25.25 18.32 -24.00
CA ASN A 34 -25.21 19.69 -23.48
C ASN A 34 -23.81 20.23 -23.19
N MET A 35 -22.77 19.71 -23.84
CA MET A 35 -21.40 20.19 -23.67
C MET A 35 -21.21 21.51 -24.41
N PRO A 36 -20.90 22.63 -23.72
CA PRO A 36 -20.65 23.90 -24.37
C PRO A 36 -19.41 23.82 -25.26
N TYR A 37 -19.52 24.25 -26.52
CA TYR A 37 -18.40 24.27 -27.44
C TYR A 37 -18.16 25.66 -28.06
N ARG A 38 -16.93 25.85 -28.52
CA ARG A 38 -16.51 26.95 -29.38
C ARG A 38 -15.61 26.43 -30.48
N LEU A 39 -15.91 26.80 -31.72
CA LEU A 39 -15.04 26.58 -32.88
C LEU A 39 -14.27 27.85 -33.18
N LYS A 40 -12.95 27.74 -33.35
CA LYS A 40 -12.08 28.83 -33.81
C LYS A 40 -11.56 28.50 -35.20
N ILE A 41 -11.82 29.39 -36.16
CA ILE A 41 -11.34 29.24 -37.52
C ILE A 41 -9.98 29.92 -37.65
N ARG A 42 -8.98 29.17 -38.10
CA ARG A 42 -7.62 29.69 -38.30
C ARG A 42 -7.65 30.83 -39.32
N GLY A 43 -7.06 31.97 -38.96
CA GLY A 43 -6.98 33.16 -39.82
C GLY A 43 -8.19 34.10 -39.74
N ASN A 44 -9.36 33.66 -39.26
CA ASN A 44 -10.49 34.57 -39.03
C ASN A 44 -11.32 34.18 -37.78
N PRO A 45 -10.93 34.65 -36.59
CA PRO A 45 -11.64 34.35 -35.34
C PRO A 45 -13.09 34.84 -35.30
N ARG A 46 -13.48 35.84 -36.11
CA ARG A 46 -14.86 36.37 -36.14
C ARG A 46 -15.87 35.39 -36.72
N LEU A 47 -15.40 34.42 -37.52
CA LEU A 47 -16.25 33.36 -38.08
C LEU A 47 -16.42 32.16 -37.13
N GLY A 48 -15.90 32.24 -35.90
CA GLY A 48 -16.06 31.18 -34.92
C GLY A 48 -17.53 30.86 -34.62
N ARG A 49 -17.80 29.61 -34.27
CA ARG A 49 -19.12 29.11 -33.88
C ARG A 49 -19.15 28.79 -32.39
N LYS A 50 -20.33 28.81 -31.79
CA LYS A 50 -20.56 28.43 -30.40
C LYS A 50 -21.92 27.76 -30.29
N GLY A 51 -22.03 26.78 -29.40
CA GLY A 51 -23.27 26.08 -29.16
C GLY A 51 -23.12 25.07 -28.03
N VAL A 52 -24.02 24.10 -28.00
CA VAL A 52 -23.98 22.94 -27.12
C VAL A 52 -24.20 21.67 -27.94
N THR A 53 -23.63 20.54 -27.49
CA THR A 53 -23.93 19.24 -28.11
C THR A 53 -25.37 18.82 -27.87
N ASP A 54 -25.95 18.10 -28.84
CA ASP A 54 -27.32 17.59 -28.78
C ASP A 54 -27.44 16.30 -27.92
N GLY A 55 -28.63 15.69 -27.93
CA GLY A 55 -28.92 14.45 -27.20
C GLY A 55 -28.09 13.22 -27.61
N ASN A 56 -27.42 13.28 -28.77
CA ASN A 56 -26.51 12.24 -29.26
C ASN A 56 -25.04 12.64 -29.11
N GLY A 57 -24.76 13.72 -28.37
CA GLY A 57 -23.41 14.28 -28.22
C GLY A 57 -22.88 14.90 -29.51
N LEU A 58 -23.76 15.19 -30.47
CA LEU A 58 -23.42 15.70 -31.78
C LEU A 58 -23.40 17.23 -31.77
N LEU A 59 -22.46 17.81 -32.50
CA LEU A 59 -22.54 19.20 -32.94
C LEU A 59 -22.24 19.23 -34.45
N ARG A 60 -23.07 19.96 -35.19
CA ARG A 60 -22.98 20.07 -36.64
C ARG A 60 -23.06 21.54 -37.04
N GLU A 61 -22.07 21.97 -37.82
CA GLU A 61 -22.00 23.33 -38.36
C GLU A 61 -21.92 23.26 -39.88
N GLU A 62 -22.86 23.95 -40.52
CA GLU A 62 -22.92 24.12 -41.97
C GLU A 62 -22.17 25.41 -42.38
N ASP A 63 -21.97 25.60 -43.68
CA ASP A 63 -21.36 26.80 -44.24
C ASP A 63 -19.99 27.12 -43.61
N MET A 64 -19.12 26.11 -43.53
CA MET A 64 -17.77 26.21 -42.98
C MET A 64 -16.74 26.53 -44.08
N PRO A 65 -15.77 27.44 -43.81
CA PRO A 65 -14.69 27.75 -44.75
C PRO A 65 -13.66 26.62 -44.79
N PRO A 66 -12.88 26.45 -45.87
CA PRO A 66 -11.89 25.37 -46.01
C PRO A 66 -10.61 25.55 -45.16
N HIS A 67 -10.67 26.36 -44.09
CA HIS A 67 -9.55 26.60 -43.18
C HIS A 67 -9.60 25.65 -41.98
N PRO A 68 -8.44 25.35 -41.34
CA PRO A 68 -8.42 24.58 -40.11
C PRO A 68 -9.35 25.17 -39.04
N VAL A 69 -10.09 24.29 -38.39
CA VAL A 69 -11.03 24.62 -37.31
C VAL A 69 -10.58 23.93 -36.05
N THR A 70 -10.38 24.69 -34.98
CA THR A 70 -10.07 24.16 -33.65
C THR A 70 -11.34 24.08 -32.81
N LEU A 71 -11.68 22.88 -32.35
CA LEU A 71 -12.73 22.62 -31.38
C LEU A 71 -12.22 22.87 -29.97
N TYR A 72 -13.01 23.60 -29.19
CA TYR A 72 -12.85 23.79 -27.76
C TYR A 72 -14.15 23.43 -27.06
N ILE A 73 -14.07 22.64 -25.99
CA ILE A 73 -15.18 22.30 -25.09
C ILE A 73 -14.97 23.02 -23.76
N GLY A 74 -16.04 23.48 -23.12
CA GLY A 74 -15.96 24.11 -21.80
C GLY A 74 -15.30 23.19 -20.78
N ALA A 75 -14.16 23.62 -20.21
CA ALA A 75 -13.32 22.78 -19.36
C ALA A 75 -14.04 22.28 -18.09
N GLN A 76 -14.76 23.16 -17.38
CA GLN A 76 -15.44 22.79 -16.14
C GLN A 76 -16.62 21.83 -16.38
N PRO A 77 -17.59 22.12 -17.28
CA PRO A 77 -18.68 21.17 -17.57
C PRO A 77 -18.17 19.82 -18.07
N LEU A 78 -17.10 19.81 -18.87
CA LEU A 78 -16.50 18.57 -19.34
C LEU A 78 -15.88 17.78 -18.19
N ALA A 79 -15.13 18.42 -17.30
CA ALA A 79 -14.54 17.76 -16.14
C ALA A 79 -15.62 17.20 -15.20
N ASP A 80 -16.66 17.99 -14.91
CA ASP A 80 -17.78 17.57 -14.05
C ASP A 80 -18.49 16.33 -14.61
N GLU A 81 -18.74 16.31 -15.91
CA GLU A 81 -19.37 15.17 -16.59
C GLU A 81 -18.44 13.94 -16.63
N MET A 82 -17.17 14.13 -17.00
CA MET A 82 -16.21 13.04 -17.18
C MET A 82 -15.73 12.43 -15.86
N GLU A 83 -15.90 13.11 -14.72
CA GLU A 83 -15.72 12.53 -13.38
C GLU A 83 -16.77 11.44 -13.07
N GLN A 84 -17.98 11.56 -13.64
CA GLN A 84 -19.08 10.61 -13.42
C GLN A 84 -19.05 9.42 -14.38
N ARG A 85 -18.28 9.50 -15.47
CA ARG A 85 -18.14 8.40 -16.44
C ARG A 85 -17.19 7.32 -15.90
N SER A 86 -17.47 6.06 -16.21
CA SER A 86 -16.64 4.93 -15.80
C SER A 86 -15.46 4.77 -16.75
N LEU A 87 -14.29 4.40 -16.24
CA LEU A 87 -13.22 3.90 -17.11
C LEU A 87 -13.61 2.54 -17.69
N ARG A 88 -13.24 2.29 -18.94
CA ARG A 88 -13.30 0.91 -19.47
C ARG A 88 -12.30 0.01 -18.76
N GLU A 89 -12.65 -1.26 -18.65
CA GLU A 89 -11.87 -2.30 -17.96
C GLU A 89 -10.46 -2.48 -18.55
N LYS A 90 -10.34 -2.50 -19.89
CA LYS A 90 -9.06 -2.64 -20.59
C LYS A 90 -8.67 -1.33 -21.25
N ARG A 91 -7.46 -0.85 -20.97
CA ARG A 91 -6.95 0.43 -21.48
C ARG A 91 -6.38 0.24 -22.89
N GLY A 92 -6.51 1.26 -23.74
CA GLY A 92 -6.00 1.26 -25.11
C GLY A 92 -7.11 1.38 -26.16
N GLU A 93 -6.79 1.97 -27.32
CA GLU A 93 -7.74 2.12 -28.43
C GLU A 93 -8.17 0.78 -29.04
N GLU A 94 -7.35 -0.25 -28.90
CA GLU A 94 -7.61 -1.61 -29.38
C GLU A 94 -8.78 -2.28 -28.66
N PHE A 95 -9.14 -1.79 -27.46
CA PHE A 95 -10.31 -2.24 -26.69
C PHE A 95 -11.47 -1.24 -26.76
N SER A 96 -11.41 -0.26 -27.66
CA SER A 96 -12.51 0.68 -27.89
C SER A 96 -13.73 -0.03 -28.51
N VAL A 97 -14.90 0.19 -27.90
CA VAL A 97 -16.20 -0.19 -28.49
C VAL A 97 -16.72 0.87 -29.48
N VAL A 98 -16.16 2.07 -29.46
CA VAL A 98 -16.56 3.20 -30.30
C VAL A 98 -15.87 3.16 -31.66
N LYS A 99 -14.57 2.85 -31.68
CA LYS A 99 -13.72 2.85 -32.88
C LYS A 99 -14.28 1.96 -34.00
N PRO A 100 -14.62 0.68 -33.77
CA PRO A 100 -15.13 -0.18 -34.84
C PRO A 100 -16.45 0.33 -35.43
N LYS A 101 -17.32 0.91 -34.58
CA LYS A 101 -18.61 1.48 -35.02
C LYS A 101 -18.40 2.73 -35.86
N ALA A 102 -17.55 3.66 -35.40
CA ALA A 102 -17.24 4.89 -36.13
C ALA A 102 -16.63 4.59 -37.51
N GLU A 103 -15.68 3.65 -37.57
CA GLU A 103 -15.04 3.26 -38.83
C GLU A 103 -16.01 2.57 -39.79
N ALA A 104 -16.90 1.70 -39.29
CA ALA A 104 -17.93 1.05 -40.11
C ALA A 104 -18.93 2.05 -40.72
N GLU A 105 -19.22 3.15 -40.02
CA GLU A 105 -20.07 4.25 -40.48
C GLU A 105 -19.31 5.27 -41.36
N GLY A 106 -18.02 5.03 -41.64
CA GLY A 106 -17.17 5.90 -42.45
C GLY A 106 -16.76 7.21 -41.76
N HIS A 107 -16.87 7.26 -40.43
CA HIS A 107 -16.51 8.41 -39.61
C HIS A 107 -15.04 8.37 -39.20
N GLN A 108 -14.45 9.53 -38.94
CA GLN A 108 -13.07 9.62 -38.46
C GLN A 108 -13.03 9.54 -36.95
N TYR A 109 -12.42 8.47 -36.44
CA TYR A 109 -12.29 8.23 -35.02
C TYR A 109 -11.02 8.86 -34.43
N ARG A 110 -11.11 9.34 -33.18
CA ARG A 110 -9.95 9.70 -32.36
C ARG A 110 -10.25 9.49 -30.88
N TYR A 111 -9.32 8.86 -30.16
CA TYR A 111 -9.30 8.90 -28.70
C TYR A 111 -8.64 10.18 -28.20
N VAL A 112 -9.26 10.85 -27.24
CA VAL A 112 -8.79 12.12 -26.67
C VAL A 112 -8.92 12.16 -25.15
N THR A 113 -8.02 12.85 -24.47
CA THR A 113 -8.18 13.21 -23.06
C THR A 113 -8.86 14.57 -22.93
N ILE A 114 -9.41 14.86 -21.75
CA ILE A 114 -10.15 16.11 -21.53
C ILE A 114 -9.30 17.35 -21.85
N GLY A 115 -8.01 17.35 -21.53
CA GLY A 115 -7.10 18.47 -21.78
C GLY A 115 -6.80 18.71 -23.26
N GLN A 116 -7.02 17.73 -24.13
CA GLN A 116 -6.80 17.89 -25.58
C GLN A 116 -7.96 18.61 -26.28
N ILE A 117 -9.15 18.60 -25.68
CA ILE A 117 -10.36 19.22 -26.27
C ILE A 117 -10.88 20.41 -25.46
N SER A 118 -10.42 20.60 -24.23
CA SER A 118 -10.87 21.68 -23.34
C SER A 118 -10.40 23.07 -23.78
N ASP A 119 -11.16 24.10 -23.42
CA ASP A 119 -10.84 25.52 -23.59
C ASP A 119 -9.92 26.10 -22.50
N GLY A 120 -9.55 25.29 -21.52
CA GLY A 120 -8.66 25.63 -20.41
C GLY A 120 -8.56 24.48 -19.41
N LEU A 121 -8.01 24.76 -18.23
CA LEU A 121 -8.00 23.83 -17.10
C LEU A 121 -9.31 23.99 -16.29
N PRO A 122 -9.93 22.89 -15.82
CA PRO A 122 -11.03 22.98 -14.86
C PRO A 122 -10.54 23.55 -13.53
N ALA A 123 -11.46 24.06 -12.71
CA ALA A 123 -11.15 24.51 -11.37
C ALA A 123 -10.74 23.33 -10.49
N LEU A 124 -9.49 23.35 -10.02
CA LEU A 124 -8.94 22.35 -9.12
C LEU A 124 -8.47 23.07 -7.86
N ASN A 125 -9.25 22.99 -6.78
CA ASN A 125 -9.05 23.79 -5.55
C ASN A 125 -7.66 23.60 -4.91
N ASP A 126 -6.98 22.49 -5.16
CA ASP A 126 -5.65 22.13 -4.66
C ASP A 126 -4.50 22.34 -5.67
N TRP A 127 -4.83 22.84 -6.87
CA TRP A 127 -3.94 23.04 -8.02
C TRP A 127 -3.62 24.50 -8.32
N ASN A 128 -4.00 25.44 -7.46
CA ASN A 128 -3.75 26.87 -7.69
C ASN A 128 -2.27 27.30 -7.53
N ASP A 129 -1.33 26.35 -7.48
CA ASP A 129 0.11 26.62 -7.51
C ASP A 129 0.61 26.59 -8.97
N PRO A 130 1.08 27.73 -9.53
CA PRO A 130 1.61 27.79 -10.89
C PRO A 130 2.84 26.91 -11.13
N LYS A 131 3.44 26.32 -10.09
CA LYS A 131 4.52 25.32 -10.19
C LYS A 131 4.01 23.88 -10.34
N LYS A 132 2.71 23.61 -10.15
CA LYS A 132 2.13 22.27 -10.30
C LYS A 132 1.67 22.04 -11.74
N ILE A 133 2.41 21.20 -12.47
CA ILE A 133 2.08 20.78 -13.84
C ILE A 133 0.86 19.85 -13.80
N PRO A 134 -0.25 20.11 -14.52
CA PRO A 134 -1.45 19.27 -14.52
C PRO A 134 -1.12 17.80 -14.86
N PRO A 135 -1.97 16.82 -14.50
CA PRO A 135 -1.68 15.41 -14.72
C PRO A 135 -1.34 15.18 -16.19
N PRO A 136 -0.10 14.76 -16.52
CA PRO A 136 0.37 14.78 -17.92
C PRO A 136 -0.46 13.92 -18.86
N TYR A 137 -1.13 12.89 -18.34
CA TYR A 137 -2.01 12.06 -19.16
C TYR A 137 -3.30 12.80 -19.52
N HIS A 138 -4.06 13.30 -18.53
CA HIS A 138 -5.30 14.04 -18.79
C HIS A 138 -5.07 15.38 -19.48
N PHE A 139 -3.92 16.01 -19.22
CA PHE A 139 -3.51 17.31 -19.75
C PHE A 139 -2.07 17.24 -20.27
N PRO A 140 -1.87 16.69 -21.48
CA PRO A 140 -0.53 16.59 -22.08
C PRO A 140 0.08 17.95 -22.40
N ASP A 141 -0.75 18.95 -22.65
CA ASP A 141 -0.37 20.35 -22.77
C ASP A 141 -0.79 21.12 -21.50
N PRO A 142 0.13 21.85 -20.82
CA PRO A 142 -0.22 22.70 -19.67
C PRO A 142 -1.21 23.83 -20.01
N GLU A 143 -1.23 24.25 -21.27
CA GLU A 143 -2.19 25.18 -21.84
C GLU A 143 -3.01 24.45 -22.92
N PRO A 144 -4.22 23.96 -22.58
CA PRO A 144 -5.08 23.24 -23.52
C PRO A 144 -5.27 23.98 -24.86
N LYS A 145 -4.86 23.33 -25.96
CA LYS A 145 -4.84 23.95 -27.30
C LYS A 145 -6.13 23.73 -28.09
N GLY A 146 -7.01 22.84 -27.62
CA GLY A 146 -8.16 22.36 -28.37
C GLY A 146 -7.78 21.40 -29.50
N TYR A 147 -8.78 20.85 -30.19
CA TYR A 147 -8.58 19.83 -31.21
C TYR A 147 -8.79 20.38 -32.62
N GLU A 148 -7.71 20.45 -33.42
CA GLU A 148 -7.73 21.02 -34.77
C GLU A 148 -8.04 19.97 -35.84
N VAL A 149 -8.98 20.29 -36.74
CA VAL A 149 -9.35 19.48 -37.91
C VAL A 149 -9.54 20.34 -39.15
N TYR A 150 -9.64 19.70 -40.31
CA TYR A 150 -10.04 20.35 -41.55
C TYR A 150 -11.53 20.08 -41.85
N PRO A 151 -12.34 21.09 -42.20
CA PRO A 151 -13.75 20.92 -42.51
C PRO A 151 -13.91 20.38 -43.94
N VAL A 152 -13.89 19.06 -44.08
CA VAL A 152 -13.94 18.33 -45.37
C VAL A 152 -15.21 17.48 -45.53
N ASN A 153 -16.37 17.96 -45.07
CA ASN A 153 -17.66 17.23 -45.14
C ASN A 153 -17.60 15.86 -44.46
N ARG A 154 -17.14 15.84 -43.21
CA ARG A 154 -16.87 14.61 -42.47
C ARG A 154 -17.24 14.76 -41.00
N ARG A 155 -17.71 13.64 -40.42
CA ARG A 155 -17.92 13.47 -38.99
C ARG A 155 -16.64 12.99 -38.31
N TYR A 156 -16.29 13.64 -37.20
CA TYR A 156 -15.25 13.24 -36.27
C TYR A 156 -15.89 12.69 -34.99
N VAL A 157 -15.66 11.41 -34.70
CA VAL A 157 -16.10 10.79 -33.44
C VAL A 157 -14.94 10.86 -32.46
N LEU A 158 -15.11 11.66 -31.40
CA LEU A 158 -14.14 11.82 -30.33
C LEU A 158 -14.57 10.97 -29.14
N GLU A 159 -13.82 9.91 -28.88
CA GLU A 159 -13.95 9.12 -27.66
C GLU A 159 -13.13 9.79 -26.56
N VAL A 160 -13.82 10.28 -25.54
CA VAL A 160 -13.24 11.10 -24.47
C VAL A 160 -12.92 10.23 -23.26
N CYS A 161 -11.66 10.29 -22.82
CA CYS A 161 -11.20 9.65 -21.59
C CYS A 161 -11.93 10.21 -20.36
N PRO A 162 -12.51 9.36 -19.49
CA PRO A 162 -12.99 9.76 -18.17
C PRO A 162 -11.93 10.46 -17.33
N PHE A 163 -12.37 11.43 -16.53
CA PHE A 163 -11.49 12.20 -15.65
C PHE A 163 -11.44 11.54 -14.28
N ARG A 164 -10.51 10.61 -14.14
CA ARG A 164 -10.41 9.71 -12.99
C ARG A 164 -8.97 9.54 -12.54
N ALA A 165 -8.78 8.99 -11.36
CA ALA A 165 -7.48 8.68 -10.78
C ALA A 165 -7.53 7.35 -10.03
N TRP A 166 -6.38 6.72 -9.83
CA TRP A 166 -6.24 5.53 -9.01
C TRP A 166 -6.20 5.87 -7.52
N VAL A 167 -6.79 5.01 -6.71
CA VAL A 167 -6.62 4.96 -5.26
C VAL A 167 -6.35 3.52 -4.80
N LEU A 168 -5.68 3.36 -3.66
CA LEU A 168 -5.37 2.04 -3.13
C LEU A 168 -6.65 1.36 -2.59
N GLN A 169 -6.85 0.09 -2.92
CA GLN A 169 -7.86 -0.73 -2.25
C GLN A 169 -7.40 -0.99 -0.81
N LEU A 170 -8.14 -0.46 0.17
CA LEU A 170 -7.86 -0.60 1.59
C LEU A 170 -9.16 -0.79 2.37
N HIS A 171 -9.15 -1.73 3.32
CA HIS A 171 -10.30 -2.12 4.13
C HIS A 171 -10.09 -1.67 5.58
N HIS A 172 -10.89 -0.72 6.04
CA HIS A 172 -10.84 -0.27 7.44
C HIS A 172 -11.75 -1.17 8.28
N GLN A 173 -11.17 -2.24 8.80
CA GLN A 173 -11.90 -3.31 9.47
C GLN A 173 -10.99 -4.01 10.48
N LYS A 174 -11.55 -4.74 11.44
CA LYS A 174 -10.76 -5.45 12.47
C LYS A 174 -10.10 -6.71 11.90
N GLU A 175 -10.67 -7.27 10.84
CA GLU A 175 -10.32 -8.54 10.24
C GLU A 175 -9.13 -8.44 9.30
N TYR A 176 -8.36 -9.52 9.22
CA TYR A 176 -7.21 -9.57 8.35
C TYR A 176 -7.60 -9.46 6.88
N SER A 177 -6.93 -8.58 6.15
CA SER A 177 -7.04 -8.43 4.71
C SER A 177 -5.66 -8.58 4.07
N ILE A 178 -5.48 -9.59 3.22
CA ILE A 178 -4.24 -9.74 2.46
C ILE A 178 -4.01 -8.57 1.49
N VAL A 179 -5.08 -7.94 1.00
CA VAL A 179 -4.98 -6.73 0.16
C VAL A 179 -4.42 -5.56 0.97
N ASN A 180 -4.87 -5.39 2.22
CA ASN A 180 -4.24 -4.41 3.13
C ASN A 180 -2.77 -4.75 3.38
N ALA A 181 -2.46 -6.03 3.65
CA ALA A 181 -1.10 -6.48 3.87
C ALA A 181 -0.21 -6.19 2.66
N TYR A 182 -0.71 -6.40 1.45
CA TYR A 182 0.07 -6.13 0.26
C TYR A 182 0.28 -4.64 0.03
N ASN A 183 -0.80 -3.86 -0.05
CA ASN A 183 -0.73 -2.43 -0.33
C ASN A 183 0.04 -1.66 0.75
N GLN A 184 -0.18 -1.96 2.03
CA GLN A 184 0.57 -1.33 3.11
C GLN A 184 2.04 -1.79 3.18
N CYS A 185 2.36 -3.02 2.76
CA CYS A 185 3.75 -3.45 2.63
C CYS A 185 4.46 -2.64 1.54
N LEU A 186 3.82 -2.43 0.39
CA LEU A 186 4.35 -1.57 -0.67
C LEU A 186 4.55 -0.13 -0.18
N MET A 187 3.63 0.42 0.63
CA MET A 187 3.83 1.74 1.24
C MET A 187 5.02 1.76 2.21
N SER A 188 5.27 0.67 2.93
CA SER A 188 6.46 0.55 3.79
C SER A 188 7.76 0.45 2.99
N VAL A 189 7.74 -0.16 1.79
CA VAL A 189 8.86 -0.16 0.83
C VAL A 189 9.08 1.25 0.29
N LEU A 190 8.01 1.91 -0.14
CA LEU A 190 8.05 3.26 -0.72
C LEU A 190 8.59 4.30 0.28
N ALA A 191 8.47 4.08 1.59
CA ALA A 191 9.05 4.97 2.61
C ALA A 191 10.58 5.03 2.59
N TYR A 192 11.24 4.05 1.98
CA TYR A 192 12.69 4.07 1.74
C TYR A 192 13.08 4.85 0.48
N ALA A 193 12.12 5.24 -0.34
CA ALA A 193 12.40 6.01 -1.55
C ALA A 193 12.94 7.40 -1.20
N GLY A 194 13.76 7.94 -2.09
CA GLY A 194 14.20 9.32 -2.07
C GLY A 194 13.94 9.98 -3.42
N GLY A 195 14.09 11.30 -3.46
CA GLY A 195 13.91 12.07 -4.69
C GLY A 195 12.55 12.74 -4.80
N ASP A 196 12.44 13.59 -5.82
CA ASP A 196 11.28 14.43 -6.08
C ASP A 196 10.29 13.76 -7.08
N VAL A 197 9.26 14.48 -7.50
CA VAL A 197 8.20 14.05 -8.42
C VAL A 197 8.69 13.52 -9.77
N ASP A 198 9.89 13.91 -10.20
CA ASP A 198 10.49 13.46 -11.46
C ASP A 198 11.39 12.22 -11.30
N VAL A 199 11.62 11.76 -10.07
CA VAL A 199 12.35 10.53 -9.78
C VAL A 199 11.39 9.36 -9.76
N GLU A 200 11.46 8.52 -10.78
CA GLU A 200 10.62 7.32 -10.89
C GLU A 200 10.74 6.44 -9.63
N GLY A 201 9.60 6.02 -9.09
CA GLY A 201 9.53 5.25 -7.84
C GLY A 201 9.66 6.08 -6.55
N SER A 202 9.86 7.39 -6.60
CA SER A 202 9.75 8.23 -5.40
C SER A 202 8.31 8.32 -4.88
N VAL A 203 8.12 8.72 -3.62
CA VAL A 203 6.77 8.95 -3.05
C VAL A 203 6.00 9.97 -3.88
N LEU A 204 6.65 11.09 -4.22
CA LEU A 204 6.02 12.18 -4.98
C LEU A 204 5.70 11.74 -6.40
N HIS A 205 6.58 10.99 -7.06
CA HIS A 205 6.32 10.44 -8.40
C HIS A 205 5.17 9.44 -8.37
N PHE A 206 5.14 8.54 -7.38
CA PHE A 206 4.10 7.53 -7.26
C PHE A 206 2.70 8.18 -7.16
N PHE A 207 2.49 9.10 -6.21
CA PHE A 207 1.18 9.70 -6.02
C PHE A 207 0.81 10.80 -7.03
N ASN A 208 1.78 11.61 -7.48
CA ASN A 208 1.50 12.75 -8.38
C ASN A 208 1.71 12.45 -9.86
N ARG A 209 2.28 11.30 -10.24
CA ARG A 209 2.41 10.86 -11.65
C ARG A 209 1.68 9.54 -11.89
N GLN A 210 2.04 8.47 -11.19
CA GLN A 210 1.49 7.14 -11.47
C GLN A 210 0.02 7.00 -11.06
N MET A 211 -0.35 7.48 -9.87
CA MET A 211 -1.74 7.34 -9.38
C MET A 211 -2.74 8.26 -10.11
N VAL A 212 -2.27 9.23 -10.89
CA VAL A 212 -3.12 10.12 -11.71
C VAL A 212 -3.05 9.80 -13.21
N ASP A 213 -2.25 8.82 -13.61
CA ASP A 213 -2.14 8.34 -14.98
C ASP A 213 -3.04 7.10 -15.15
N VAL A 214 -4.22 7.28 -15.75
CA VAL A 214 -5.16 6.18 -16.00
C VAL A 214 -4.93 5.47 -17.34
N SER A 215 -3.84 5.78 -18.05
CA SER A 215 -3.43 5.00 -19.24
C SER A 215 -2.94 3.60 -18.87
N LYS A 216 -2.41 3.46 -17.65
CA LYS A 216 -1.82 2.22 -17.13
C LYS A 216 -1.98 2.16 -15.62
N LEU A 217 -1.89 0.96 -15.07
CA LEU A 217 -1.84 0.75 -13.64
C LEU A 217 -0.47 1.17 -13.07
N PRO A 218 -0.37 1.66 -11.83
CA PRO A 218 0.90 1.96 -11.18
C PRO A 218 1.84 0.74 -11.19
N TYR A 219 3.14 0.98 -11.31
CA TYR A 219 4.09 -0.08 -11.67
C TYR A 219 5.44 -0.02 -10.98
N GLN A 220 5.84 1.13 -10.42
CA GLN A 220 7.14 1.31 -9.78
C GLN A 220 6.99 1.92 -8.38
N MET A 221 7.55 1.25 -7.37
CA MET A 221 7.61 1.71 -5.98
C MET A 221 9.05 1.58 -5.46
N GLU A 222 9.72 2.72 -5.24
CA GLU A 222 11.18 2.77 -5.07
C GLU A 222 11.87 2.07 -6.26
N LYS A 223 12.56 0.95 -6.06
CA LYS A 223 13.21 0.10 -7.08
C LYS A 223 12.38 -1.14 -7.38
N ALA A 224 11.32 -1.40 -6.63
CA ALA A 224 10.44 -2.53 -6.88
C ALA A 224 9.53 -2.24 -8.07
N SER A 225 9.62 -3.08 -9.10
CA SER A 225 8.56 -3.19 -10.10
C SER A 225 7.40 -3.96 -9.47
N ALA A 226 6.42 -3.22 -8.94
CA ALA A 226 5.31 -3.76 -8.19
C ALA A 226 4.04 -2.98 -8.52
N THR A 227 2.94 -3.71 -8.72
CA THR A 227 1.63 -3.13 -8.99
C THR A 227 0.75 -3.27 -7.76
N PRO A 228 0.36 -2.18 -7.09
CA PRO A 228 -0.60 -2.26 -5.99
C PRO A 228 -1.99 -2.69 -6.49
N VAL A 229 -2.83 -3.17 -5.58
CA VAL A 229 -4.26 -3.37 -5.85
C VAL A 229 -4.96 -2.01 -5.78
N VAL A 230 -5.46 -1.53 -6.91
CA VAL A 230 -6.06 -0.20 -7.05
C VAL A 230 -7.40 -0.27 -7.77
N TYR A 231 -8.26 0.71 -7.47
CA TYR A 231 -9.46 1.00 -8.24
C TYR A 231 -9.48 2.48 -8.60
N ASP A 232 -10.27 2.83 -9.61
CA ASP A 232 -10.41 4.19 -10.08
C ASP A 232 -11.56 4.93 -9.40
N VAL A 233 -11.33 6.20 -9.10
CA VAL A 233 -12.30 7.13 -8.52
C VAL A 233 -12.41 8.39 -9.37
N PRO A 234 -13.50 9.18 -9.24
CA PRO A 234 -13.54 10.54 -9.79
C PRO A 234 -12.27 11.30 -9.43
N PHE A 235 -11.75 12.10 -10.35
CA PHE A 235 -10.46 12.77 -10.16
C PHE A 235 -10.42 13.66 -8.91
N SER A 236 -11.56 14.25 -8.53
CA SER A 236 -11.71 15.02 -7.29
C SER A 236 -11.60 14.19 -6.00
N GLU A 237 -11.66 12.85 -6.05
CA GLU A 237 -11.50 11.94 -4.91
C GLU A 237 -10.09 11.38 -4.73
N ARG A 238 -9.14 11.75 -5.61
CA ARG A 238 -7.74 11.31 -5.57
C ARG A 238 -7.01 11.73 -4.27
N TYR A 239 -5.77 11.28 -4.11
CA TYR A 239 -4.86 11.82 -3.09
C TYR A 239 -4.47 13.26 -3.44
N THR A 240 -4.85 14.22 -2.59
CA THR A 240 -4.59 15.66 -2.79
C THR A 240 -3.48 16.20 -1.89
N ARG A 241 -3.20 15.51 -0.78
CA ARG A 241 -2.10 15.81 0.13
C ARG A 241 -1.06 14.71 0.00
N VAL A 242 0.18 15.06 -0.31
CA VAL A 242 1.30 14.12 -0.40
C VAL A 242 2.52 14.78 0.21
N GLU A 243 2.97 14.28 1.35
CA GLU A 243 4.05 14.87 2.12
C GLU A 243 5.14 13.84 2.39
N PHE A 244 6.39 14.19 2.09
CA PHE A 244 7.56 13.40 2.39
C PHE A 244 8.45 14.16 3.38
N ILE A 245 8.69 13.56 4.54
CA ILE A 245 9.44 14.15 5.64
C ILE A 245 10.74 13.39 5.82
N ASP A 246 11.85 14.11 5.74
CA ASP A 246 13.20 13.60 5.93
C ASP A 246 13.88 14.36 7.07
N SER A 247 14.20 13.67 8.17
CA SER A 247 14.87 14.30 9.31
C SER A 247 16.30 14.76 9.01
N GLN A 248 16.89 14.34 7.88
CA GLN A 248 18.23 14.79 7.45
C GLN A 248 18.22 16.06 6.61
N ALA A 249 17.06 16.51 6.13
CA ALA A 249 16.96 17.65 5.21
C ALA A 249 17.04 19.05 5.89
N GLY A 250 17.26 19.10 7.22
CA GLY A 250 17.38 20.35 8.00
C GLY A 250 18.76 20.53 8.65
N ASP A 251 18.97 21.70 9.29
CA ASP A 251 20.26 22.11 9.89
C ASP A 251 20.77 21.18 11.01
N ASN A 252 19.89 20.37 11.60
CA ASN A 252 20.22 19.42 12.67
C ASN A 252 20.19 17.98 12.15
N LYS A 253 21.36 17.47 11.72
CA LYS A 253 21.61 16.08 11.30
C LYS A 253 21.53 15.09 12.48
N GLN A 254 20.36 14.90 13.09
CA GLN A 254 20.23 14.12 14.33
C GLN A 254 19.69 12.69 14.15
N SER A 255 19.10 12.30 13.00
CA SER A 255 18.53 10.95 12.78
C SER A 255 18.32 10.63 11.29
N ASP A 256 18.31 9.34 10.90
CA ASP A 256 17.98 8.82 9.55
C ASP A 256 16.49 8.39 9.43
N THR A 257 15.60 9.04 10.19
CA THR A 257 14.18 8.69 10.23
C THR A 257 13.41 9.43 9.14
N LYS A 258 12.61 8.69 8.37
CA LYS A 258 11.75 9.27 7.33
C LYS A 258 10.31 8.83 7.52
N LEU A 259 9.41 9.68 7.07
CA LEU A 259 7.97 9.50 7.14
C LEU A 259 7.38 10.05 5.86
N PHE A 260 6.37 9.39 5.31
CA PHE A 260 5.47 10.08 4.40
C PHE A 260 4.02 9.87 4.83
N TYR A 261 3.17 10.82 4.44
CA TYR A 261 1.74 10.67 4.59
C TYR A 261 1.01 11.23 3.38
N VAL A 262 -0.09 10.57 3.04
CA VAL A 262 -0.98 10.98 1.95
C VAL A 262 -2.42 11.03 2.44
N ALA A 263 -3.21 11.94 1.88
CA ALA A 263 -4.64 12.03 2.18
C ALA A 263 -5.48 12.24 0.93
N SER A 264 -6.57 11.47 0.84
CA SER A 264 -7.67 11.66 -0.10
C SER A 264 -8.88 12.25 0.62
N LYS A 265 -10.04 12.33 -0.04
CA LYS A 265 -11.29 12.69 0.63
C LYS A 265 -11.70 11.68 1.71
N LYS A 266 -11.35 10.40 1.55
CA LYS A 266 -11.81 9.30 2.42
C LYS A 266 -10.72 8.75 3.35
N ASP A 267 -9.47 8.77 2.90
CA ASP A 267 -8.38 8.01 3.53
C ASP A 267 -7.19 8.89 3.90
N VAL A 268 -6.52 8.54 5.00
CA VAL A 268 -5.17 8.98 5.33
C VAL A 268 -4.29 7.76 5.46
N ILE A 269 -3.16 7.77 4.78
CA ILE A 269 -2.15 6.71 4.86
C ILE A 269 -0.87 7.34 5.40
N VAL A 270 -0.30 6.71 6.41
CA VAL A 270 0.96 7.13 7.03
C VAL A 270 1.95 5.97 6.98
N SER A 271 3.14 6.21 6.44
CA SER A 271 4.18 5.20 6.34
C SER A 271 5.48 5.68 6.92
N TRP A 272 6.03 4.88 7.84
CA TRP A 272 7.30 5.15 8.51
C TRP A 272 8.42 4.29 7.91
N ARG A 273 9.55 4.93 7.65
CA ARG A 273 10.78 4.25 7.22
C ARG A 273 11.55 3.72 8.43
N GLY A 274 12.12 2.52 8.32
CA GLY A 274 13.13 2.04 9.26
C GLY A 274 14.56 2.50 8.93
N THR A 275 15.52 2.21 9.80
CA THR A 275 16.94 2.52 9.57
C THR A 275 17.47 1.78 8.34
N ALA A 276 18.30 2.43 7.51
CA ALA A 276 18.97 1.75 6.38
C ALA A 276 20.05 0.74 6.81
N SER A 277 20.64 0.92 8.00
CA SER A 277 21.71 0.07 8.53
C SER A 277 21.22 -0.72 9.75
N LEU A 278 20.75 -1.95 9.51
CA LEU A 278 20.24 -2.87 10.53
C LEU A 278 21.33 -3.40 11.47
N GLU A 279 22.57 -3.49 10.98
CA GLU A 279 23.73 -3.89 11.79
C GLU A 279 23.99 -2.87 12.91
N ASN A 280 23.94 -1.57 12.58
CA ASN A 280 24.06 -0.48 13.55
C ASN A 280 22.92 -0.49 14.58
N TYR A 281 21.70 -0.86 14.18
CA TYR A 281 20.57 -0.92 15.11
C TYR A 281 20.77 -1.99 16.21
N LEU A 282 21.35 -3.14 15.88
CA LEU A 282 21.62 -4.19 16.86
C LEU A 282 22.88 -3.92 17.70
N THR A 283 23.88 -3.20 17.14
CA THR A 283 25.11 -2.87 17.86
C THR A 283 24.99 -1.61 18.74
N ASP A 284 24.16 -0.63 18.37
CA ASP A 284 23.86 0.58 19.17
C ASP A 284 22.77 0.36 20.25
N ALA A 285 22.29 -0.88 20.38
CA ALA A 285 21.15 -1.26 21.20
C ALA A 285 21.42 -1.18 22.71
N THR A 286 21.30 0.02 23.27
CA THR A 286 21.19 0.20 24.73
C THR A 286 19.89 -0.40 25.29
N PHE A 287 18.92 -0.75 24.43
CA PHE A 287 17.58 -1.30 24.74
C PHE A 287 16.86 -0.59 25.89
N GLN A 288 17.26 0.66 26.15
CA GLN A 288 16.95 1.36 27.38
C GLN A 288 15.44 1.63 27.44
N PRO A 289 14.74 1.08 28.44
CA PRO A 289 13.32 1.37 28.62
C PRO A 289 13.15 2.75 29.28
N LEU A 290 12.23 3.56 28.74
CA LEU A 290 11.75 4.80 29.36
C LEU A 290 10.37 4.55 29.97
N ALA A 291 10.23 4.84 31.27
CA ALA A 291 8.94 4.76 31.94
C ALA A 291 7.94 5.76 31.35
N LEU A 292 6.71 5.30 31.10
CA LEU A 292 5.60 6.10 30.63
C LEU A 292 4.64 6.35 31.79
N SER A 293 4.56 7.60 32.22
CA SER A 293 3.60 8.07 33.23
C SER A 293 3.54 9.60 33.16
N CYS A 294 2.34 10.17 33.33
CA CYS A 294 2.16 11.61 33.46
C CYS A 294 2.05 12.06 34.93
N ASP A 295 2.01 11.11 35.86
CA ASP A 295 1.90 11.36 37.31
C ASP A 295 3.25 11.28 38.02
N ASP A 296 4.32 10.88 37.32
CA ASP A 296 5.69 10.78 37.85
C ASP A 296 6.61 11.76 37.11
N ASP A 297 7.16 12.74 37.84
CA ASP A 297 8.07 13.78 37.31
C ASP A 297 9.36 13.21 36.68
N LYS A 298 9.72 11.96 36.99
CA LYS A 298 10.89 11.27 36.42
C LYS A 298 10.55 10.42 35.20
N ALA A 299 9.27 10.19 34.94
CA ALA A 299 8.79 9.43 33.79
C ALA A 299 8.51 10.35 32.60
N LEU A 300 8.47 9.74 31.43
CA LEU A 300 8.08 10.40 30.20
C LEU A 300 6.55 10.45 30.13
N CYS A 301 5.99 11.66 30.17
CA CYS A 301 4.58 11.84 29.84
C CYS A 301 4.41 11.86 28.31
N SER A 302 3.90 10.76 27.76
CA SER A 302 3.60 10.68 26.32
C SER A 302 2.30 11.39 25.92
N GLU A 303 1.43 11.70 26.88
CA GLU A 303 0.04 12.17 26.71
C GLU A 303 -0.95 11.12 26.15
N PHE A 304 -0.49 10.02 25.54
CA PHE A 304 -1.36 9.03 24.88
C PHE A 304 -1.15 7.56 25.31
N ILE A 305 -0.06 7.25 26.01
CA ILE A 305 0.20 5.99 26.72
C ILE A 305 0.52 6.32 28.18
N HIS A 306 -0.26 5.77 29.12
CA HIS A 306 -0.19 6.15 30.52
C HIS A 306 0.52 5.13 31.42
N HIS A 307 0.68 3.90 30.96
CA HIS A 307 1.30 2.82 31.74
C HIS A 307 2.42 2.11 30.97
N GLY A 308 3.36 1.53 31.71
CA GLY A 308 4.45 0.72 31.15
C GLY A 308 5.65 1.54 30.70
N LYS A 309 6.37 1.05 29.70
CA LYS A 309 7.62 1.63 29.20
C LYS A 309 7.72 1.53 27.69
N VAL A 310 8.50 2.43 27.10
CA VAL A 310 8.83 2.46 25.67
C VAL A 310 10.34 2.41 25.46
N HIS A 311 10.77 1.82 24.35
CA HIS A 311 12.17 1.86 23.95
C HIS A 311 12.64 3.29 23.65
N LYS A 312 13.67 3.77 24.37
CA LYS A 312 14.19 5.14 24.30
C LYS A 312 14.46 5.63 22.88
N GLY A 313 15.24 4.87 22.10
CA GLY A 313 15.63 5.28 20.75
C GLY A 313 14.43 5.38 19.79
N PHE A 314 13.39 4.57 20.02
CA PHE A 314 12.17 4.64 19.20
C PHE A 314 11.35 5.86 19.55
N TRP A 315 11.24 6.16 20.85
CA TRP A 315 10.57 7.37 21.31
C TRP A 315 11.24 8.65 20.82
N GLU A 316 12.58 8.72 20.89
CA GLU A 316 13.36 9.87 20.42
C GLU A 316 13.20 10.09 18.91
N ALA A 317 13.30 9.02 18.11
CA ALA A 317 13.09 9.09 16.65
C ALA A 317 11.67 9.53 16.29
N PHE A 318 10.66 8.95 16.95
CA PHE A 318 9.25 9.33 16.79
C PHE A 318 9.02 10.81 17.13
N SER A 319 9.49 11.24 18.29
CA SER A 319 9.33 12.61 18.80
C SER A 319 10.02 13.66 17.95
N LEU A 320 11.16 13.32 17.34
CA LEU A 320 11.90 14.22 16.46
C LEU A 320 11.07 14.56 15.21
N VAL A 321 10.60 13.54 14.50
CA VAL A 321 9.82 13.73 13.26
C VAL A 321 8.54 14.50 13.52
N GLY A 322 7.88 14.24 14.64
CA GLY A 322 6.65 14.95 15.03
C GLY A 322 6.78 16.46 15.18
N LYS A 323 7.99 16.94 15.47
CA LYS A 323 8.31 18.37 15.67
C LYS A 323 8.78 19.06 14.39
N LEU A 324 9.09 18.31 13.34
CA LEU A 324 9.50 18.88 12.05
C LEU A 324 8.35 19.68 11.42
N LYS A 325 8.72 20.67 10.61
CA LYS A 325 7.77 21.45 9.80
C LYS A 325 7.37 20.65 8.56
N VAL A 326 6.17 20.90 8.07
CA VAL A 326 5.68 20.27 6.84
C VAL A 326 6.23 21.02 5.62
N PRO A 327 6.92 20.36 4.67
CA PRO A 327 7.56 21.03 3.54
C PRO A 327 6.60 21.86 2.68
N SER A 328 5.37 21.40 2.48
CA SER A 328 4.37 22.12 1.66
C SER A 328 3.61 23.22 2.41
N ASP A 329 3.83 23.39 3.72
CA ASP A 329 3.17 24.44 4.49
C ASP A 329 3.95 25.76 4.35
N GLU A 330 3.53 26.61 3.41
CA GLU A 330 4.13 27.93 3.17
C GLU A 330 4.11 28.84 4.40
N THR A 331 3.19 28.60 5.35
CA THR A 331 3.12 29.38 6.59
C THR A 331 4.14 28.91 7.64
N GLU A 332 4.73 27.73 7.44
CA GLU A 332 5.65 27.06 8.36
C GLU A 332 5.13 26.91 9.80
N THR A 333 3.82 26.98 10.00
CA THR A 333 3.21 27.03 11.34
C THR A 333 2.85 25.65 11.90
N LYS A 334 2.62 24.65 11.03
CA LYS A 334 2.18 23.32 11.45
C LYS A 334 3.34 22.34 11.54
N THR A 335 3.45 21.69 12.70
CA THR A 335 4.29 20.51 12.84
C THR A 335 3.65 19.32 12.13
N VAL A 336 4.45 18.32 11.77
CA VAL A 336 3.99 17.09 11.11
C VAL A 336 2.82 16.44 11.86
N PHE A 337 2.93 16.21 13.18
CA PHE A 337 1.85 15.57 13.95
C PHE A 337 0.58 16.40 14.00
N ARG A 338 0.68 17.73 14.13
CA ARG A 338 -0.50 18.61 14.09
C ARG A 338 -1.16 18.60 12.72
N ASN A 339 -0.38 18.50 11.65
CA ASN A 339 -0.93 18.42 10.30
C ASN A 339 -1.70 17.10 10.11
N ILE A 340 -1.10 15.97 10.48
CA ILE A 340 -1.73 14.65 10.36
C ILE A 340 -2.99 14.57 11.23
N ALA A 341 -2.95 15.03 12.48
CA ALA A 341 -4.12 15.07 13.38
C ALA A 341 -5.30 15.85 12.77
N GLY A 342 -5.02 16.97 12.08
CA GLY A 342 -6.05 17.72 11.35
C GLY A 342 -6.62 16.96 10.15
N LEU A 343 -5.80 16.17 9.45
CA LEU A 343 -6.22 15.43 8.25
C LEU A 343 -7.07 14.20 8.57
N VAL A 344 -6.80 13.50 9.68
CA VAL A 344 -7.47 12.22 10.01
C VAL A 344 -8.91 12.38 10.49
N THR A 345 -9.36 13.60 10.78
CA THR A 345 -10.73 13.87 11.22
C THR A 345 -11.73 13.42 10.14
N ASN A 346 -12.66 12.52 10.51
CA ASN A 346 -13.66 11.93 9.63
C ASN A 346 -13.10 11.15 8.42
N LYS A 347 -11.88 10.60 8.53
CA LYS A 347 -11.26 9.76 7.50
C LYS A 347 -10.83 8.42 8.06
N ARG A 348 -10.73 7.41 7.19
CA ARG A 348 -10.14 6.12 7.54
C ARG A 348 -8.63 6.27 7.63
N LEU A 349 -8.03 5.76 8.72
CA LEU A 349 -6.61 5.92 9.00
C LEU A 349 -5.88 4.58 8.86
N PHE A 350 -4.91 4.54 7.95
CA PHE A 350 -4.03 3.41 7.73
C PHE A 350 -2.60 3.80 8.08
N ILE A 351 -1.93 3.00 8.91
CA ILE A 351 -0.56 3.26 9.33
C ILE A 351 0.27 2.01 9.05
N CYS A 352 1.46 2.19 8.49
CA CYS A 352 2.33 1.07 8.20
C CYS A 352 3.81 1.41 8.41
N GLY A 353 4.62 0.36 8.49
CA GLY A 353 6.06 0.52 8.64
C GLY A 353 6.77 -0.82 8.65
N HIS A 354 8.03 -0.78 8.19
CA HIS A 354 8.91 -1.93 8.15
C HIS A 354 10.09 -1.73 9.11
N SER A 355 10.55 -2.80 9.77
CA SER A 355 11.68 -2.74 10.72
C SER A 355 11.42 -1.73 11.85
N LEU A 356 12.40 -0.86 12.16
CA LEU A 356 12.24 0.31 13.03
C LEU A 356 10.99 1.14 12.66
N GLY A 357 10.67 1.28 11.37
CA GLY A 357 9.48 2.00 10.93
C GLY A 357 8.19 1.39 11.46
N GLY A 358 8.14 0.07 11.65
CA GLY A 358 7.01 -0.61 12.30
C GLY A 358 6.83 -0.17 13.76
N ALA A 359 7.92 0.02 14.50
CA ALA A 359 7.90 0.50 15.89
C ALA A 359 7.37 1.93 15.97
N LEU A 360 7.83 2.81 15.07
CA LEU A 360 7.36 4.20 14.97
C LEU A 360 5.90 4.28 14.54
N ALA A 361 5.48 3.38 13.63
CA ALA A 361 4.09 3.23 13.22
C ALA A 361 3.17 2.82 14.38
N LEU A 362 3.63 1.94 15.28
CA LEU A 362 2.90 1.60 16.50
C LEU A 362 2.75 2.79 17.45
N LEU A 363 3.82 3.55 17.69
CA LEU A 363 3.76 4.76 18.51
C LEU A 363 2.81 5.82 17.92
N HIS A 364 2.83 5.99 16.60
CA HIS A 364 1.92 6.91 15.92
C HIS A 364 0.46 6.43 15.99
N SER A 365 0.23 5.11 15.90
CA SER A 365 -1.09 4.51 16.10
C SER A 365 -1.59 4.74 17.53
N ALA A 366 -0.71 4.67 18.53
CA ALA A 366 -1.06 5.00 19.91
C ALA A 366 -1.46 6.48 20.06
N GLN A 367 -0.70 7.39 19.43
CA GLN A 367 -1.02 8.83 19.42
C GLN A 367 -2.37 9.14 18.77
N LEU A 368 -2.74 8.40 17.73
CA LEU A 368 -3.96 8.60 16.96
C LEU A 368 -5.06 7.58 17.30
N LYS A 369 -5.00 6.92 18.46
CA LYS A 369 -5.89 5.80 18.83
C LYS A 369 -7.39 6.16 18.76
N GLU A 370 -7.75 7.40 19.08
CA GLU A 370 -9.12 7.93 19.00
C GLU A 370 -9.68 7.99 17.56
N HIS A 371 -8.81 7.89 16.54
CA HIS A 371 -9.17 7.83 15.13
C HIS A 371 -9.19 6.41 14.57
N ASN A 372 -9.14 5.38 15.43
CA ASN A 372 -9.21 3.96 15.08
C ASN A 372 -8.21 3.55 13.98
N PRO A 373 -6.89 3.69 14.19
CA PRO A 373 -5.89 3.37 13.18
C PRO A 373 -5.91 1.87 12.83
N CYS A 374 -5.74 1.57 11.54
CA CYS A 374 -5.52 0.23 11.01
C CYS A 374 -4.02 0.06 10.70
N LEU A 375 -3.29 -0.65 11.57
CA LEU A 375 -1.85 -0.81 11.53
C LEU A 375 -1.42 -2.14 10.91
N TYR A 376 -0.58 -2.08 9.87
CA TYR A 376 0.11 -3.26 9.33
C TYR A 376 1.62 -3.03 9.40
N SER A 377 2.32 -3.88 10.17
CA SER A 377 3.77 -3.79 10.34
C SER A 377 4.49 -5.03 9.80
N TYR A 378 5.76 -4.88 9.42
CA TYR A 378 6.57 -5.91 8.78
C TYR A 378 7.95 -5.97 9.43
N GLY A 379 8.34 -7.12 9.99
CA GLY A 379 9.62 -7.27 10.69
C GLY A 379 9.77 -6.37 11.93
N MET A 380 8.66 -5.93 12.53
CA MET A 380 8.69 -4.96 13.63
C MET A 380 9.38 -5.53 14.89
N PRO A 381 10.36 -4.82 15.51
CA PRO A 381 10.92 -5.18 16.81
C PRO A 381 9.96 -4.88 17.99
N ARG A 382 10.18 -5.51 19.15
CA ARG A 382 9.38 -5.20 20.35
C ARG A 382 9.60 -3.74 20.77
N THR A 383 8.52 -3.01 21.02
CA THR A 383 8.57 -1.54 21.18
C THR A 383 8.14 -1.09 22.57
N LEU A 384 7.21 -1.82 23.16
CA LEU A 384 6.52 -1.46 24.39
C LEU A 384 6.59 -2.60 25.40
N THR A 385 6.51 -2.28 26.68
CA THR A 385 6.39 -3.30 27.73
C THR A 385 4.94 -3.70 27.96
N ARG A 386 4.74 -4.79 28.72
CA ARG A 386 3.44 -5.42 28.96
C ARG A 386 2.30 -4.46 29.23
N SER A 387 2.41 -3.57 30.22
CA SER A 387 1.29 -2.69 30.59
C SER A 387 0.92 -1.71 29.46
N ALA A 388 1.91 -1.24 28.71
CA ALA A 388 1.68 -0.39 27.54
C ALA A 388 1.03 -1.18 26.38
N VAL A 389 1.41 -2.44 26.17
CA VAL A 389 0.78 -3.30 25.15
C VAL A 389 -0.67 -3.59 25.51
N GLU A 390 -0.96 -3.88 26.79
CA GLU A 390 -2.32 -4.14 27.27
C GLU A 390 -3.22 -2.90 27.11
N GLU A 391 -2.70 -1.70 27.41
CA GLU A 391 -3.41 -0.43 27.22
C GLU A 391 -3.82 -0.18 25.76
N LEU A 392 -3.00 -0.64 24.80
CA LEU A 392 -3.22 -0.39 23.37
C LEU A 392 -3.98 -1.50 22.64
N SER A 393 -4.44 -2.53 23.35
CA SER A 393 -5.09 -3.73 22.80
C SER A 393 -6.28 -3.48 21.86
N SER A 394 -6.90 -2.30 21.89
CA SER A 394 -7.99 -1.91 20.98
C SER A 394 -7.52 -1.51 19.57
N ILE A 395 -6.23 -1.26 19.36
CA ILE A 395 -5.68 -0.89 18.06
C ILE A 395 -5.71 -2.10 17.13
N ILE A 396 -6.28 -1.92 15.93
CA ILE A 396 -6.26 -2.93 14.87
C ILE A 396 -4.82 -3.04 14.37
N HIS A 397 -4.12 -4.11 14.74
CA HIS A 397 -2.72 -4.30 14.35
C HIS A 397 -2.46 -5.74 13.90
N TYR A 398 -2.00 -5.90 12.66
CA TYR A 398 -1.42 -7.13 12.13
C TYR A 398 0.08 -6.98 11.91
N ARG A 399 0.88 -7.77 12.62
CA ARG A 399 2.35 -7.77 12.53
C ARG A 399 2.84 -8.96 11.72
N HIS A 400 3.58 -8.71 10.65
CA HIS A 400 4.09 -9.76 9.76
C HIS A 400 5.52 -10.13 10.15
N VAL A 401 5.78 -11.43 10.24
CA VAL A 401 7.10 -11.99 10.58
C VAL A 401 7.49 -13.02 9.52
N ASN A 402 8.68 -12.85 8.95
CA ASN A 402 9.26 -13.75 7.97
C ASN A 402 10.14 -14.82 8.63
N GLU A 403 10.32 -15.98 8.00
CA GLU A 403 11.22 -17.00 8.52
C GLU A 403 12.66 -16.49 8.64
N ASP A 404 13.32 -16.89 9.72
CA ASP A 404 14.71 -16.51 10.05
C ASP A 404 14.97 -15.00 10.14
N ASP A 405 13.92 -14.17 10.20
CA ASP A 405 14.04 -12.75 10.53
C ASP A 405 14.30 -12.57 12.03
N VAL A 406 15.48 -12.07 12.35
CA VAL A 406 15.95 -11.89 13.73
C VAL A 406 15.41 -10.63 14.40
N ILE A 407 14.95 -9.63 13.64
CA ILE A 407 14.60 -8.31 14.18
C ILE A 407 13.35 -8.35 15.07
N PRO A 408 12.27 -9.09 14.74
CA PRO A 408 11.16 -9.29 15.66
C PRO A 408 11.57 -9.93 16.99
N SER A 409 12.72 -10.61 17.07
CA SER A 409 13.19 -11.24 18.30
C SER A 409 13.86 -10.28 19.28
N VAL A 410 14.05 -9.00 18.93
CA VAL A 410 14.66 -7.98 19.78
C VAL A 410 13.72 -6.79 20.04
N PRO A 411 13.89 -6.05 21.16
CA PRO A 411 14.59 -6.43 22.40
C PRO A 411 14.06 -7.75 22.97
N PHE A 412 14.88 -8.51 23.70
CA PHE A 412 14.49 -9.83 24.24
C PHE A 412 13.31 -9.75 25.21
N GLU A 413 12.58 -10.86 25.40
CA GLU A 413 11.49 -11.01 26.40
C GLU A 413 12.03 -11.11 27.83
N GLN A 414 12.84 -10.14 28.23
CA GLN A 414 13.45 -10.04 29.55
C GLN A 414 13.23 -8.62 30.08
N ASP A 415 13.22 -8.51 31.41
CA ASP A 415 13.26 -7.20 32.05
C ASP A 415 14.62 -6.55 31.80
N MET A 416 14.61 -5.45 31.06
CA MET A 416 15.79 -4.67 30.71
C MET A 416 16.06 -3.52 31.69
N ASP A 417 15.22 -3.34 32.72
CA ASP A 417 15.34 -2.29 33.74
C ASP A 417 15.90 -2.79 35.09
N ASN A 418 16.63 -3.91 35.07
CA ASN A 418 17.28 -4.43 36.27
C ASN A 418 18.71 -3.88 36.45
N GLY A 419 19.18 -3.84 37.71
CA GLY A 419 20.52 -3.33 38.05
C GLY A 419 21.69 -4.07 37.39
N PHE A 420 21.44 -5.25 36.79
CA PHE A 420 22.44 -6.03 36.06
C PHE A 420 22.76 -5.41 34.69
N PHE A 421 21.76 -4.87 33.97
CA PHE A 421 21.98 -4.19 32.69
C PHE A 421 22.48 -2.75 32.84
N ASN A 422 22.06 -2.02 33.89
CA ASN A 422 22.52 -0.66 34.18
C ASN A 422 24.01 -0.56 34.59
N TYR A 423 24.64 -1.65 35.07
CA TYR A 423 26.06 -1.65 35.48
C TYR A 423 27.04 -1.84 34.32
N TRP A 424 26.62 -2.50 33.24
CA TRP A 424 27.51 -2.94 32.15
C TRP A 424 27.46 -2.08 30.89
N THR A 425 26.63 -1.03 30.83
CA THR A 425 26.56 -0.09 29.70
C THR A 425 27.85 0.70 29.43
N LEU A 426 28.84 0.68 30.34
CA LEU A 426 30.14 1.36 30.19
C LEU A 426 31.28 0.46 29.70
N ALA A 427 31.11 -0.87 29.68
CA ALA A 427 32.11 -1.81 29.19
C ALA A 427 31.55 -2.50 27.95
N GLY A 428 32.23 -2.33 26.81
CA GLY A 428 31.80 -2.85 25.51
C GLY A 428 31.33 -4.31 25.55
N TYR A 429 30.37 -4.60 24.65
CA TYR A 429 29.66 -5.86 24.48
C TYR A 429 30.58 -7.04 24.06
N ASP A 430 31.43 -7.50 24.98
CA ASP A 430 32.12 -8.79 24.90
C ASP A 430 31.72 -9.68 26.09
N TRP A 431 30.44 -10.10 26.10
CA TRP A 431 29.86 -11.13 26.98
C TRP A 431 29.25 -12.30 26.18
N GLU A 432 29.63 -12.48 24.91
CA GLU A 432 29.30 -13.68 24.14
C GLU A 432 29.33 -14.94 25.04
N ILE A 433 28.41 -15.89 24.84
CA ILE A 433 28.57 -17.27 25.34
C ILE A 433 28.17 -17.57 26.81
N MET A 434 28.15 -16.65 27.78
CA MET A 434 28.00 -17.05 29.20
C MET A 434 26.58 -17.41 29.71
N LYS A 435 25.55 -17.43 28.87
CA LYS A 435 24.20 -17.95 29.24
C LYS A 435 23.91 -19.36 28.75
N LEU A 436 24.80 -19.98 27.98
CA LEU A 436 24.57 -21.30 27.43
C LEU A 436 24.76 -22.44 28.46
N LEU A 437 25.38 -22.21 29.63
CA LEU A 437 25.76 -23.29 30.56
C LEU A 437 25.83 -22.84 32.05
N SER A 438 24.70 -22.86 32.80
CA SER A 438 24.64 -23.39 34.19
C SER A 438 23.40 -22.93 34.98
N PRO A 439 22.65 -23.86 35.61
CA PRO A 439 21.57 -23.55 36.54
C PRO A 439 22.15 -23.27 37.95
N SER A 440 22.60 -22.05 38.20
CA SER A 440 22.95 -21.65 39.58
C SER A 440 21.70 -21.18 40.34
N PRO A 441 21.47 -21.69 41.57
CA PRO A 441 20.37 -21.24 42.45
C PRO A 441 20.38 -19.73 42.71
N ILE A 442 21.57 -19.11 42.69
CA ILE A 442 21.74 -17.67 42.91
C ILE A 442 21.19 -16.87 41.73
N ILE A 443 21.35 -17.37 40.50
CA ILE A 443 20.80 -16.73 39.28
C ILE A 443 19.27 -16.87 39.23
N GLN A 444 18.71 -17.99 39.70
CA GLN A 444 17.26 -18.15 39.84
C GLN A 444 16.68 -17.22 40.91
N ALA A 445 17.36 -17.09 42.06
CA ALA A 445 16.95 -16.18 43.13
C ALA A 445 17.01 -14.71 42.70
N ILE A 446 18.03 -14.30 41.94
CA ILE A 446 18.11 -12.95 41.37
C ILE A 446 17.01 -12.73 40.32
N LYS A 447 16.78 -13.68 39.39
CA LYS A 447 15.67 -13.61 38.42
C LYS A 447 14.28 -13.49 39.09
N GLN A 448 14.08 -14.14 40.23
CA GLN A 448 12.84 -14.05 41.00
C GLN A 448 12.74 -12.76 41.82
N ALA A 449 13.86 -12.25 42.34
CA ALA A 449 13.92 -11.02 43.13
C ALA A 449 13.87 -9.73 42.29
N THR A 450 14.31 -9.78 41.03
CA THR A 450 14.25 -8.66 40.05
C THR A 450 13.14 -8.86 39.01
N ALA A 451 12.10 -9.62 39.32
CA ALA A 451 10.98 -9.85 38.41
C ALA A 451 10.11 -8.57 38.28
N SER A 452 10.59 -7.56 37.56
CA SER A 452 9.72 -6.51 37.03
C SER A 452 8.65 -7.14 36.14
N LYS A 453 7.40 -6.69 36.27
CA LYS A 453 6.30 -7.10 35.38
C LYS A 453 6.40 -6.48 33.98
N GLU A 454 7.26 -5.47 33.80
CA GLU A 454 7.42 -4.70 32.57
C GLU A 454 8.47 -5.31 31.62
N ILE A 455 8.15 -6.46 31.05
CA ILE A 455 8.94 -7.06 29.95
C ILE A 455 8.51 -6.49 28.60
N TYR A 456 9.44 -6.33 27.66
CA TYR A 456 9.12 -5.96 26.27
C TYR A 456 8.28 -7.06 25.61
N LEU A 457 7.15 -6.66 25.01
CA LEU A 457 6.23 -7.53 24.30
C LEU A 457 5.96 -6.99 22.89
N HIS A 458 5.52 -7.88 22.01
CA HIS A 458 4.92 -7.47 20.74
C HIS A 458 3.50 -6.97 20.94
N HIS A 459 3.07 -6.03 20.12
CA HIS A 459 1.67 -5.64 20.01
C HIS A 459 1.11 -6.15 18.67
N GLY A 460 -0.14 -6.60 18.66
CA GLY A 460 -0.88 -6.95 17.46
C GLY A 460 -0.86 -8.45 17.14
N LYS A 461 -1.79 -8.85 16.27
CA LYS A 461 -1.96 -10.23 15.82
C LYS A 461 -0.84 -10.61 14.86
N VAL A 462 -0.18 -11.72 15.13
CA VAL A 462 0.96 -12.18 14.32
C VAL A 462 0.51 -12.82 13.02
N VAL A 463 1.12 -12.45 11.90
CA VAL A 463 1.01 -13.16 10.63
C VAL A 463 2.39 -13.74 10.34
N HIS A 464 2.48 -15.07 10.28
CA HIS A 464 3.77 -15.75 10.19
C HIS A 464 3.98 -16.35 8.80
N PHE A 465 5.06 -15.94 8.13
CA PHE A 465 5.57 -16.65 6.96
C PHE A 465 6.47 -17.75 7.50
N PHE A 466 5.93 -18.96 7.59
CA PHE A 466 6.53 -20.04 8.36
C PHE A 466 7.11 -21.09 7.43
N GLN A 467 8.39 -21.42 7.60
CA GLN A 467 9.00 -22.56 6.93
C GLN A 467 8.67 -23.84 7.70
N ALA A 468 7.64 -24.55 7.25
CA ALA A 468 7.27 -25.84 7.82
C ALA A 468 8.31 -26.90 7.46
N ASN A 469 8.69 -27.71 8.45
CA ASN A 469 9.58 -28.85 8.30
C ASN A 469 8.93 -30.09 8.93
N SER A 470 9.04 -31.24 8.25
CA SER A 470 8.57 -32.54 8.75
C SER A 470 9.59 -33.26 9.65
N CYS A 471 10.81 -32.74 9.79
CA CYS A 471 11.89 -33.46 10.45
C CYS A 471 11.90 -33.35 12.00
N PRO A 472 12.05 -34.48 12.72
CA PRO A 472 12.25 -34.50 14.18
C PRO A 472 13.64 -33.99 14.61
N GLU A 473 13.74 -33.35 15.77
CA GLU A 473 15.03 -32.82 16.30
C GLU A 473 16.11 -33.88 16.53
N TRP A 474 15.72 -35.11 16.85
CA TRP A 474 16.66 -36.22 17.03
C TRP A 474 17.27 -36.69 15.69
N LEU A 475 16.51 -36.59 14.60
CA LEU A 475 16.95 -36.94 13.24
C LEU A 475 17.94 -35.90 12.69
N ILE A 476 17.75 -34.62 13.04
CA ILE A 476 18.73 -33.55 12.80
C ILE A 476 20.05 -33.85 13.52
N SER A 477 19.96 -34.29 14.78
CA SER A 477 21.12 -34.66 15.61
C SER A 477 21.82 -35.95 15.14
N ALA A 478 21.09 -36.87 14.51
CA ALA A 478 21.59 -38.16 14.03
C ALA A 478 22.23 -38.11 12.63
N ARG A 479 22.21 -36.96 11.93
CA ARG A 479 22.71 -36.78 10.56
C ARG A 479 24.21 -37.11 10.38
N ASN A 480 24.98 -37.10 11.46
CA ASN A 480 26.40 -37.46 11.46
C ASN A 480 26.66 -38.99 11.46
N ILE A 481 25.62 -39.83 11.44
CA ILE A 481 25.73 -41.29 11.43
C ILE A 481 25.56 -41.80 9.99
N SER A 482 26.64 -42.36 9.43
CA SER A 482 26.80 -42.83 8.03
C SER A 482 25.69 -43.78 7.50
N LEU A 483 24.96 -44.47 8.39
CA LEU A 483 23.96 -45.49 8.04
C LEU A 483 22.55 -44.95 7.69
N ILE A 484 22.26 -43.67 7.90
CA ILE A 484 20.88 -43.10 7.80
C ILE A 484 20.80 -41.97 6.75
N THR A 485 21.88 -41.71 6.01
CA THR A 485 22.07 -40.48 5.22
C THR A 485 20.99 -40.20 4.18
N GLY A 486 20.61 -41.15 3.32
CA GLY A 486 19.69 -40.90 2.20
C GLY A 486 18.24 -40.54 2.61
N ILE A 487 17.64 -41.35 3.49
CA ILE A 487 16.25 -41.14 3.95
C ILE A 487 16.16 -39.91 4.88
N ALA A 488 17.17 -39.71 5.74
CA ALA A 488 17.23 -38.51 6.58
C ALA A 488 17.36 -37.24 5.74
N GLU A 489 18.20 -37.23 4.70
CA GLU A 489 18.33 -36.08 3.80
C GLU A 489 17.01 -35.75 3.09
N GLU A 490 16.27 -36.76 2.64
CA GLU A 490 14.98 -36.54 1.99
C GLU A 490 13.93 -35.95 2.95
N ILE A 491 13.84 -36.46 4.18
CA ILE A 491 12.94 -35.93 5.24
C ILE A 491 13.38 -34.54 5.71
N LEU A 492 14.69 -34.27 5.80
CA LEU A 492 15.26 -32.98 6.17
C LEU A 492 15.03 -31.90 5.11
N SER A 493 15.06 -32.29 3.82
CA SER A 493 14.77 -31.41 2.70
C SER A 493 13.27 -31.15 2.51
N ASN A 494 12.41 -31.94 3.16
CA ASN A 494 10.97 -31.81 3.04
C ASN A 494 10.46 -30.61 3.84
N THR A 495 10.44 -29.46 3.17
CA THR A 495 9.97 -28.21 3.75
C THR A 495 9.03 -27.48 2.80
N THR A 496 8.16 -26.65 3.34
CA THR A 496 7.29 -25.76 2.55
C THR A 496 7.04 -24.47 3.31
N LYS A 497 6.90 -23.35 2.58
CA LYS A 497 6.63 -22.04 3.16
C LYS A 497 5.11 -21.81 3.22
N LEU A 498 4.62 -21.46 4.40
CA LEU A 498 3.20 -21.30 4.69
C LEU A 498 2.89 -19.87 5.12
N TYR A 499 1.67 -19.41 4.85
CA TYR A 499 1.15 -18.10 5.24
C TYR A 499 0.14 -18.28 6.39
N LEU A 500 0.62 -18.18 7.63
CA LEU A 500 -0.17 -18.53 8.80
C LEU A 500 -0.80 -17.29 9.43
N ILE A 501 -2.13 -17.29 9.52
CA ILE A 501 -2.93 -16.25 10.16
C ILE A 501 -3.64 -16.87 11.38
N PRO A 502 -3.49 -16.30 12.59
CA PRO A 502 -3.99 -16.90 13.83
C PRO A 502 -5.51 -16.86 13.91
N GLU A 503 -6.17 -15.78 13.46
CA GLU A 503 -7.63 -15.62 13.54
C GLU A 503 -8.18 -14.75 12.41
N LEU A 504 -9.12 -15.27 11.61
CA LEU A 504 -9.91 -14.57 10.59
C LEU A 504 -11.27 -14.08 11.15
N ASN A 505 -11.36 -13.78 12.46
CA ASN A 505 -12.42 -13.02 13.18
C ASN A 505 -13.46 -13.79 14.04
N GLN A 506 -13.93 -13.13 15.11
CA GLN A 506 -15.08 -13.52 15.96
C GLN A 506 -16.34 -12.61 15.79
N GLU A 507 -16.24 -11.40 15.22
CA GLU A 507 -17.36 -10.44 15.10
C GLU A 507 -18.22 -10.59 13.83
N THR A 508 -17.81 -11.40 12.85
CA THR A 508 -18.58 -11.71 11.61
C THR A 508 -19.41 -13.02 11.70
N LYS A 509 -19.62 -13.53 12.92
CA LYS A 509 -20.34 -14.81 13.19
C LYS A 509 -21.74 -14.94 12.58
N LYS A 510 -22.38 -13.85 12.15
CA LYS A 510 -23.71 -13.90 11.53
C LYS A 510 -23.69 -14.09 10.01
N ASP A 511 -22.68 -13.56 9.30
CA ASP A 511 -22.64 -13.59 7.84
C ASP A 511 -21.70 -14.66 7.27
N PHE A 512 -20.74 -15.17 8.05
CA PHE A 512 -19.78 -16.21 7.64
C PHE A 512 -19.62 -17.34 8.67
N SER A 513 -20.74 -17.85 9.19
CA SER A 513 -20.77 -18.82 10.29
C SER A 513 -19.88 -20.06 10.07
N LEU A 514 -19.71 -20.55 8.85
CA LEU A 514 -18.95 -21.78 8.61
C LEU A 514 -17.42 -21.58 8.58
N ALA A 515 -16.95 -20.39 8.20
CA ALA A 515 -15.57 -20.18 7.77
C ALA A 515 -14.63 -19.78 8.94
N GLY A 516 -15.06 -18.86 9.80
CA GLY A 516 -14.31 -18.48 11.00
C GLY A 516 -14.37 -19.55 12.10
N GLU A 517 -15.47 -20.31 12.17
CA GLU A 517 -15.58 -21.46 13.07
C GLU A 517 -14.59 -22.57 12.71
N GLN A 518 -14.39 -22.85 11.42
CA GLN A 518 -13.40 -23.83 10.95
C GLN A 518 -11.96 -23.42 11.30
N GLN A 519 -11.58 -22.14 11.12
CA GLN A 519 -10.25 -21.69 11.48
C GLN A 519 -10.03 -21.70 12.99
N ASN A 520 -10.99 -21.19 13.76
CA ASN A 520 -10.91 -21.19 15.22
C ASN A 520 -10.90 -22.62 15.77
N ALA A 521 -11.64 -23.56 15.16
CA ALA A 521 -11.60 -24.97 15.51
C ALA A 521 -10.22 -25.59 15.23
N LEU A 522 -9.63 -25.33 14.06
CA LEU A 522 -8.28 -25.80 13.69
C LEU A 522 -7.20 -25.20 14.58
N PHE A 523 -7.27 -23.89 14.85
CA PHE A 523 -6.38 -23.21 15.79
C PHE A 523 -6.53 -23.82 17.19
N ASN A 524 -7.76 -24.09 17.64
CA ASN A 524 -8.02 -24.67 18.94
C ASN A 524 -7.47 -26.09 19.12
N GLN A 525 -7.28 -26.84 18.05
CA GLN A 525 -6.71 -28.19 18.04
C GLN A 525 -5.18 -28.22 18.24
N LEU A 526 -4.47 -27.09 18.09
CA LEU A 526 -3.06 -26.99 18.46
C LEU A 526 -2.90 -27.10 19.98
N SER A 527 -1.81 -27.72 20.44
CA SER A 527 -1.50 -27.73 21.88
C SER A 527 -1.25 -26.31 22.38
N GLN A 528 -1.52 -26.04 23.66
CA GLN A 528 -1.28 -24.72 24.23
C GLN A 528 0.19 -24.30 24.07
N GLN A 529 1.14 -25.23 24.19
CA GLN A 529 2.56 -24.98 23.97
C GLN A 529 2.89 -24.56 22.53
N GLU A 530 2.19 -25.08 21.52
CA GLU A 530 2.39 -24.73 20.11
C GLU A 530 1.76 -23.38 19.77
N LYS A 531 0.56 -23.11 20.29
CA LYS A 531 -0.05 -21.77 20.25
C LYS A 531 0.90 -20.76 20.89
N ASP A 532 1.46 -21.13 22.04
CA ASP A 532 2.35 -20.29 22.84
C ASP A 532 3.70 -20.00 22.15
N LYS A 533 4.13 -20.88 21.25
CA LYS A 533 5.37 -20.76 20.50
C LYS A 533 5.21 -19.97 19.21
N LEU A 534 4.08 -20.11 18.53
CA LEU A 534 3.93 -19.64 17.14
C LEU A 534 2.98 -18.45 16.99
N PHE A 535 2.01 -18.31 17.89
CA PHE A 535 0.88 -17.39 17.72
C PHE A 535 0.56 -16.53 18.93
N VAL A 536 1.43 -16.47 19.94
CA VAL A 536 1.24 -15.52 21.04
C VAL A 536 1.40 -14.12 20.48
N GLU A 537 0.34 -13.32 20.58
CA GLU A 537 0.30 -11.91 20.18
C GLU A 537 1.56 -11.16 20.65
N ASN A 538 2.05 -11.53 21.83
CA ASN A 538 3.16 -10.90 22.54
C ASN A 538 4.55 -11.58 22.43
N ARG A 539 4.70 -12.77 21.82
CA ARG A 539 6.00 -13.50 21.75
C ARG A 539 6.53 -13.73 20.32
N SER A 540 7.83 -14.03 20.21
CA SER A 540 8.47 -14.45 18.94
C SER A 540 8.48 -15.97 18.80
N ALA A 541 8.47 -16.46 17.55
CA ALA A 541 8.72 -17.87 17.26
C ALA A 541 10.21 -18.20 17.49
N ASP A 542 10.52 -19.32 18.16
CA ASP A 542 11.91 -19.75 18.36
C ASP A 542 12.63 -19.94 17.01
N LEU A 543 13.57 -19.06 16.69
CA LEU A 543 14.41 -19.14 15.50
C LEU A 543 15.42 -20.28 15.68
N LYS A 544 15.40 -21.25 14.76
CA LYS A 544 16.46 -22.27 14.62
C LYS A 544 17.14 -22.07 13.26
N GLY A 545 18.04 -21.09 13.18
CA GLY A 545 18.82 -20.79 11.97
C GLY A 545 19.77 -19.61 12.22
N GLY A 546 20.99 -19.65 11.66
CA GLY A 546 22.02 -18.63 11.87
C GLY A 546 21.61 -17.23 11.37
N PHE A 547 22.33 -16.19 11.84
CA PHE A 547 22.06 -14.75 11.65
C PHE A 547 21.50 -14.38 10.25
N GLY A 548 20.16 -14.29 10.16
CA GLY A 548 19.41 -14.15 8.91
C GLY A 548 19.01 -12.73 8.51
N PHE A 549 19.92 -11.76 8.57
CA PHE A 549 19.64 -10.35 8.17
C PHE A 549 19.05 -10.20 6.76
N SER A 550 19.39 -11.11 5.86
CA SER A 550 18.85 -11.08 4.49
C SER A 550 17.34 -11.30 4.44
N ASN A 551 16.74 -11.99 5.41
CA ASN A 551 15.30 -12.30 5.45
C ASN A 551 14.46 -11.16 6.02
N HIS A 552 15.10 -10.13 6.55
CA HIS A 552 14.49 -8.90 7.05
C HIS A 552 14.24 -7.84 5.96
N SER A 553 14.43 -8.15 4.68
CA SER A 553 14.21 -7.18 3.61
C SER A 553 12.72 -6.93 3.38
N SER A 554 12.31 -5.66 3.32
CA SER A 554 10.92 -5.27 3.00
C SER A 554 10.45 -5.81 1.63
N TYR A 555 11.35 -5.96 0.65
CA TYR A 555 11.01 -6.59 -0.64
C TYR A 555 10.69 -8.07 -0.51
N LYS A 556 11.29 -8.79 0.44
CA LYS A 556 10.95 -10.21 0.68
C LYS A 556 9.56 -10.35 1.27
N TYR A 557 9.18 -9.45 2.20
CA TYR A 557 7.81 -9.37 2.70
C TYR A 557 6.84 -9.06 1.56
N ALA A 558 7.07 -7.98 0.82
CA ALA A 558 6.20 -7.56 -0.29
C ALA A 558 6.09 -8.63 -1.38
N GLY A 559 7.20 -9.25 -1.77
CA GLY A 559 7.26 -10.28 -2.80
C GLY A 559 6.54 -11.57 -2.40
N TYR A 560 6.66 -12.00 -1.13
CA TYR A 560 5.93 -13.18 -0.68
C TYR A 560 4.42 -12.91 -0.58
N ILE A 561 4.02 -11.74 -0.09
CA ILE A 561 2.60 -11.36 -0.06
C ILE A 561 2.03 -11.25 -1.49
N ASP A 562 2.78 -10.65 -2.44
CA ASP A 562 2.40 -10.55 -3.86
C ASP A 562 2.13 -11.93 -4.46
N GLN A 563 3.09 -12.84 -4.33
CA GLN A 563 2.98 -14.19 -4.90
C GLN A 563 1.79 -14.96 -4.32
N ARG A 564 1.57 -14.84 -3.01
CA ARG A 564 0.43 -15.47 -2.35
C ARG A 564 -0.89 -14.82 -2.76
N LEU A 565 -0.96 -13.49 -2.89
CA LEU A 565 -2.15 -12.79 -3.38
C LEU A 565 -2.49 -13.17 -4.83
N ARG A 566 -1.49 -13.24 -5.73
CA ARG A 566 -1.68 -13.70 -7.12
C ARG A 566 -2.16 -15.14 -7.21
N GLU A 567 -1.71 -16.01 -6.32
CA GLU A 567 -2.24 -17.37 -6.26
C GLU A 567 -3.73 -17.41 -5.92
N LEU A 568 -4.18 -16.55 -4.99
CA LEU A 568 -5.60 -16.48 -4.64
C LEU A 568 -6.47 -15.94 -5.78
N CYS A 569 -5.89 -15.17 -6.71
CA CYS A 569 -6.56 -14.74 -7.94
C CYS A 569 -6.83 -15.89 -8.92
N GLU A 570 -6.01 -16.95 -8.88
CA GLU A 570 -6.05 -18.05 -9.86
C GLU A 570 -6.31 -19.39 -9.15
N PRO A 571 -7.44 -19.56 -8.44
CA PRO A 571 -7.68 -20.72 -7.57
C PRO A 571 -7.69 -22.07 -8.33
N ASP A 572 -7.99 -22.04 -9.63
CA ASP A 572 -8.05 -23.23 -10.48
C ASP A 572 -6.68 -23.68 -11.02
N LYS A 573 -5.62 -22.87 -10.86
CA LYS A 573 -4.28 -23.19 -11.32
C LYS A 573 -3.40 -23.68 -10.18
N ILE A 574 -2.68 -24.78 -10.45
CA ILE A 574 -1.66 -25.29 -9.55
C ILE A 574 -0.47 -24.32 -9.57
N THR A 575 -0.33 -23.50 -8.53
CA THR A 575 0.85 -22.62 -8.36
C THR A 575 2.02 -23.37 -7.73
N ALA A 576 3.21 -22.76 -7.77
CA ALA A 576 4.42 -23.31 -7.16
C ALA A 576 4.27 -23.60 -5.65
N TYR A 577 3.55 -22.75 -4.91
CA TYR A 577 3.32 -22.96 -3.48
C TYR A 577 2.29 -24.07 -3.22
N GLN A 578 1.19 -24.13 -3.97
CA GLN A 578 0.24 -25.24 -3.83
C GLN A 578 0.85 -26.58 -4.20
N ASP A 579 1.74 -26.60 -5.20
CA ASP A 579 2.48 -27.80 -5.56
C ASP A 579 3.49 -28.16 -4.46
N SER A 580 4.27 -27.20 -3.96
CA SER A 580 5.17 -27.40 -2.81
C SER A 580 4.45 -27.96 -1.59
N GLN A 581 3.27 -27.41 -1.24
CA GLN A 581 2.46 -27.88 -0.11
C GLN A 581 1.91 -29.29 -0.34
N ARG A 582 1.49 -29.62 -1.57
CA ARG A 582 1.05 -30.97 -1.95
C ARG A 582 2.19 -31.98 -1.85
N GLN A 583 3.35 -31.66 -2.41
CA GLN A 583 4.54 -32.49 -2.32
C GLN A 583 4.97 -32.68 -0.86
N PHE A 584 4.94 -31.60 -0.07
CA PHE A 584 5.26 -31.64 1.36
C PHE A 584 4.32 -32.57 2.13
N LYS A 585 3.01 -32.46 1.91
CA LYS A 585 2.02 -33.36 2.50
C LYS A 585 2.21 -34.81 2.04
N ALA A 586 2.41 -35.04 0.75
CA ALA A 586 2.61 -36.39 0.20
C ALA A 586 3.86 -37.06 0.80
N LYS A 587 4.96 -36.32 0.95
CA LYS A 587 6.17 -36.80 1.64
C LYS A 587 5.92 -37.05 3.12
N MET A 588 5.20 -36.17 3.82
CA MET A 588 4.81 -36.42 5.21
C MET A 588 3.97 -37.70 5.36
N ASP A 589 3.04 -37.96 4.44
CA ASP A 589 2.19 -39.14 4.44
C ASP A 589 3.01 -40.42 4.19
N SER A 590 3.93 -40.39 3.23
CA SER A 590 4.85 -41.50 2.92
C SER A 590 5.77 -41.86 4.10
N TYR A 591 6.20 -40.85 4.86
CA TYR A 591 7.13 -41.01 5.98
C TYR A 591 6.45 -40.94 7.36
N LYS A 592 5.12 -41.07 7.44
CA LYS A 592 4.35 -40.90 8.68
C LYS A 592 4.90 -41.71 9.86
N MET A 593 5.34 -42.96 9.62
CA MET A 593 5.89 -43.83 10.66
C MET A 593 7.19 -43.31 11.30
N LEU A 594 7.88 -42.37 10.64
CA LEU A 594 9.14 -41.78 11.08
C LEU A 594 8.97 -40.36 11.67
N ILE A 595 7.79 -39.77 11.53
CA ILE A 595 7.46 -38.43 11.99
C ILE A 595 6.63 -38.55 13.28
N PRO A 596 7.05 -37.95 14.41
CA PRO A 596 6.24 -37.88 15.62
C PRO A 596 4.85 -37.33 15.34
N ASP A 597 3.82 -37.96 15.90
CA ASP A 597 2.42 -37.60 15.67
C ASP A 597 2.16 -36.12 15.91
N ASN A 598 2.73 -35.53 16.96
CA ASN A 598 2.57 -34.09 17.25
C ASN A 598 3.09 -33.21 16.10
N VAL A 599 4.27 -33.51 15.54
CA VAL A 599 4.85 -32.76 14.40
C VAL A 599 4.01 -32.96 13.14
N TYR A 600 3.57 -34.19 12.88
CA TYR A 600 2.72 -34.52 11.73
C TYR A 600 1.38 -33.78 11.77
N TYR A 601 0.62 -33.91 12.87
CA TYR A 601 -0.69 -33.26 13.02
C TYR A 601 -0.56 -31.73 13.08
N ARG A 602 0.47 -31.18 13.75
CA ARG A 602 0.76 -29.75 13.72
C ARG A 602 0.92 -29.23 12.29
N ASN A 603 1.73 -29.90 11.48
CA ASN A 603 1.96 -29.49 10.09
C ASN A 603 0.71 -29.66 9.22
N LEU A 604 -0.14 -30.66 9.49
CA LEU A 604 -1.46 -30.77 8.84
C LEU A 604 -2.35 -29.57 9.19
N TYR A 605 -2.39 -29.15 10.45
CA TYR A 605 -3.14 -27.95 10.85
C TYR A 605 -2.61 -26.69 10.20
N PHE A 606 -1.28 -26.54 10.06
CA PHE A 606 -0.71 -25.38 9.37
C PHE A 606 -1.04 -25.35 7.89
N LEU A 607 -1.03 -26.50 7.21
CA LEU A 607 -1.50 -26.61 5.84
C LEU A 607 -2.97 -26.20 5.71
N ASP A 608 -3.82 -26.63 6.65
CA ASP A 608 -5.25 -26.27 6.63
C ASP A 608 -5.51 -24.81 7.05
N MET A 609 -4.65 -24.21 7.87
CA MET A 609 -4.68 -22.77 8.16
C MET A 609 -4.29 -21.95 6.92
N ASP A 610 -3.21 -22.31 6.23
CA ASP A 610 -2.77 -21.62 5.01
C ASP A 610 -3.82 -21.67 3.89
N LYS A 611 -4.50 -22.82 3.70
CA LYS A 611 -5.63 -22.94 2.76
C LYS A 611 -6.75 -21.93 3.01
N GLN A 612 -6.89 -21.44 4.24
CA GLN A 612 -7.93 -20.47 4.60
C GLN A 612 -7.57 -19.04 4.22
N LEU A 613 -6.36 -18.79 3.73
CA LEU A 613 -5.92 -17.47 3.26
C LEU A 613 -6.88 -16.87 2.22
N ILE A 614 -7.49 -17.70 1.37
CA ILE A 614 -8.48 -17.28 0.37
C ILE A 614 -9.65 -16.48 0.98
N LYS A 615 -10.02 -16.76 2.24
CA LYS A 615 -11.10 -16.06 2.94
C LYS A 615 -10.77 -14.59 3.20
N SER A 616 -9.49 -14.22 3.24
CA SER A 616 -9.07 -12.81 3.41
C SER A 616 -9.37 -11.91 2.20
N LEU A 617 -9.79 -12.49 1.06
CA LEU A 617 -10.27 -11.76 -0.13
C LEU A 617 -11.76 -11.45 -0.12
N ILE A 618 -12.54 -12.07 0.77
CA ILE A 618 -14.00 -11.96 0.77
C ILE A 618 -14.46 -10.50 0.75
N VAL A 619 -13.85 -9.65 1.58
CA VAL A 619 -14.23 -8.23 1.68
C VAL A 619 -13.96 -7.49 0.37
N SER A 620 -12.86 -7.78 -0.31
CA SER A 620 -12.56 -7.21 -1.62
C SER A 620 -13.53 -7.70 -2.70
N GLN A 621 -14.13 -8.89 -2.52
CA GLN A 621 -15.09 -9.48 -3.46
C GLN A 621 -16.55 -9.05 -3.18
N GLN A 622 -16.82 -8.43 -2.04
CA GLN A 622 -18.17 -7.96 -1.69
C GLN A 622 -18.59 -6.69 -2.42
N GLU A 623 -17.61 -5.86 -2.82
CA GLU A 623 -17.84 -4.62 -3.55
C GLU A 623 -17.45 -4.78 -5.02
N GLU A 624 -18.25 -4.20 -5.93
CA GLU A 624 -17.97 -4.20 -7.37
C GLU A 624 -16.60 -3.59 -7.68
N GLN A 625 -16.27 -2.48 -7.02
CA GLN A 625 -14.97 -1.81 -7.14
C GLN A 625 -13.81 -2.70 -6.68
N GLY A 626 -13.97 -3.42 -5.57
CA GLY A 626 -12.94 -4.33 -5.07
C GLY A 626 -12.75 -5.54 -5.98
N THR A 627 -13.82 -6.04 -6.61
CA THR A 627 -13.74 -7.13 -7.58
C THR A 627 -12.97 -6.69 -8.83
N LEU A 628 -13.28 -5.52 -9.37
CA LEU A 628 -12.54 -4.91 -10.49
C LEU A 628 -11.08 -4.64 -10.12
N ALA A 629 -10.80 -4.14 -8.91
CA ALA A 629 -9.45 -3.90 -8.42
C ALA A 629 -8.60 -5.18 -8.39
N LEU A 630 -9.20 -6.27 -7.91
CA LEU A 630 -8.57 -7.59 -7.94
C LEU A 630 -8.35 -8.03 -9.39
N GLN A 631 -9.36 -7.99 -10.25
CA GLN A 631 -9.22 -8.36 -11.66
C GLN A 631 -8.07 -7.60 -12.33
N HIS A 632 -8.00 -6.28 -12.19
CA HIS A 632 -6.90 -5.46 -12.72
C HIS A 632 -5.52 -5.90 -12.22
N TYR A 633 -5.43 -6.25 -10.93
CA TYR A 633 -4.18 -6.72 -10.34
C TYR A 633 -3.79 -8.13 -10.83
N CYS A 634 -4.77 -9.03 -10.95
CA CYS A 634 -4.59 -10.43 -11.35
C CYS A 634 -4.33 -10.57 -12.87
N ASP A 635 -5.02 -9.79 -13.70
CA ASP A 635 -4.98 -9.85 -15.17
C ASP A 635 -3.71 -9.25 -15.78
N LYS A 636 -2.84 -8.64 -14.97
CA LYS A 636 -1.45 -8.35 -15.35
C LYS A 636 -0.67 -9.67 -15.54
N LYS A 637 -1.00 -10.41 -16.60
CA LYS A 637 0.02 -11.00 -17.46
C LYS A 637 0.81 -9.83 -17.99
N GLU A 638 2.11 -9.84 -17.74
CA GLU A 638 3.10 -8.86 -18.18
C GLU A 638 2.65 -8.14 -19.47
N LEU A 639 2.48 -6.82 -19.38
CA LEU A 639 2.44 -5.99 -20.58
C LEU A 639 3.81 -6.18 -21.24
N SER A 640 3.84 -6.91 -22.36
CA SER A 640 5.03 -7.06 -23.17
C SER A 640 5.55 -5.68 -23.54
N VAL A 641 6.85 -5.48 -23.26
CA VAL A 641 7.67 -4.29 -23.54
C VAL A 641 7.40 -3.70 -24.92
#